data_AF-A0A835B6P4-F1
#
_entry.id   AF-A0A835B6P4-F1
#
_cell.length_a   1.000
_cell.length_b   1.000
_cell.length_c   1.000
_cell.angle_alpha   90.00
_cell.angle_beta   90.00
_cell.angle_gamma   90.00
#
_symmetry.space_group_name_H-M   'P 1'
#
loop_
_entity.id
_entity.type
_entity.pdbx_description
1 polymer ?
#
loop_
_entity_poly.entity_id
_entity_poly.type
_entity_poly.pdbx_seq_one_letter_code
_entity_poly.pdbx_strand_id
1 'polypeptide(L)'
;MPSTRRALRRLDLRRSPPPRPSPQAAAAAKEEARPWPRSSSSTSSSSSSASAPTKHSAALPAAAPRGGSAVRVYPLRDFPGSDATALGGAFRDNVRWLLKQWGSAAPGSGTACRALLSDERTGAVVPIVAVEELAEASPAPLCDLCRCAGWSHHWVSKHKYHFIIPAAVDWDQPLRADALLGRSDHLLHGLIHSNGFAHLVTLRGRHGGSPLLAGCQIMDIWDQLCAALRVRAVSVVDLTHKHSMDLRLLLGVAHGETWFTRWGYGLAKGCFSVSTSTYAAALEALAALPVDNLRSRHVRRVLTIYRRLSNKPLATVREFLHCLLDWKHREAPLSPPSVKTSPRLTFLLPKSCVVKRLRQPCKRFEDVVDLLECRWSKKRLLNAAEVVVDKLREHANGRKISRQAVRDAARGAIGDTGLLDFVIKSLNNTVVGNHIVRRVPDPENRLLHFSLEEYVEPDSDPEPAPQLEPELDPELVEIDAESTPPAVRWPSTSEVERDLRAVCRAMAEARSEAAQAVLDCKHWVKWWGLGDESDDQLRFLVEWRPQQWEATELTRPMPPGDIVVVPLHASIGELIVEAERALRDTYCLFEGFQAESLDGIAGEKWDPVMLGGAESGDTIRVHGHGADMETGLRCQGGIDAWEVQCVCGAQDDDGERMVACDACNVWHHTRCVGIVDGAPVPPLFLCMSCGGALIAAGPILDEALTVPKVE
;
A
#
# COMPACT_ATOMS: atom_id res chain seq x y z
N MET A 1 27.95 22.18 -29.22
CA MET A 1 28.93 21.27 -28.58
C MET A 1 29.99 22.16 -27.94
N PRO A 2 30.34 22.02 -26.64
CA PRO A 2 30.38 20.77 -25.89
C PRO A 2 29.56 20.75 -24.59
N SER A 3 28.89 19.62 -24.35
CA SER A 3 28.94 18.81 -23.11
C SER A 3 27.68 17.94 -23.02
N THR A 4 27.59 17.01 -23.96
CA THR A 4 26.60 15.93 -24.09
C THR A 4 26.90 14.77 -23.12
N ARG A 5 27.11 15.04 -21.83
CA ARG A 5 27.26 14.00 -20.80
C ARG A 5 26.77 14.47 -19.42
N ARG A 6 25.48 14.33 -19.12
CA ARG A 6 24.97 14.07 -17.75
C ARG A 6 23.49 13.71 -17.61
N ALA A 7 22.72 13.59 -18.67
CA ALA A 7 21.33 13.13 -18.63
C ALA A 7 21.24 11.63 -18.94
N LEU A 8 21.61 10.75 -18.00
CA LEU A 8 21.27 9.31 -18.02
C LEU A 8 21.63 8.71 -16.66
N ARG A 9 20.73 8.88 -15.68
CA ARG A 9 20.51 8.01 -14.51
C ARG A 9 19.56 8.72 -13.55
N ARG A 10 18.26 8.42 -13.66
CA ARG A 10 17.23 8.46 -12.59
C ARG A 10 15.87 8.14 -13.23
N LEU A 11 15.78 6.94 -13.80
CA LEU A 11 14.54 6.24 -14.13
C LEU A 11 14.79 4.81 -13.66
N ASP A 12 14.21 4.45 -12.52
CA ASP A 12 13.78 3.09 -12.14
C ASP A 12 13.45 3.05 -10.65
N LEU A 13 12.26 3.55 -10.29
CA LEU A 13 11.58 3.15 -9.06
C LEU A 13 10.90 1.79 -9.27
N ARG A 14 11.68 0.74 -9.53
CA ARG A 14 11.38 -0.69 -9.27
C ARG A 14 12.70 -1.48 -9.27
N ARG A 15 13.38 -1.58 -8.12
CA ARG A 15 14.51 -2.52 -7.99
C ARG A 15 13.99 -3.95 -7.76
N SER A 16 14.12 -4.79 -8.78
CA SER A 16 14.35 -6.22 -8.61
C SER A 16 15.79 -6.45 -8.07
N PRO A 17 16.05 -7.50 -7.27
CA PRO A 17 17.35 -7.70 -6.61
C PRO A 17 18.48 -8.00 -7.61
N PRO A 18 19.73 -7.57 -7.35
CA PRO A 18 20.86 -7.86 -8.23
C PRO A 18 21.26 -9.35 -8.17
N PRO A 19 21.75 -9.93 -9.28
CA PRO A 19 22.35 -11.26 -9.25
C PRO A 19 23.65 -11.26 -8.42
N ARG A 20 23.91 -12.37 -7.72
CA ARG A 20 25.11 -12.57 -6.89
C ARG A 20 26.40 -12.40 -7.72
N PRO A 21 27.44 -11.70 -7.24
CA PRO A 21 28.75 -11.73 -7.88
C PRO A 21 29.45 -13.06 -7.62
N SER A 22 30.11 -13.58 -8.65
CA SER A 22 30.95 -14.78 -8.61
C SER A 22 32.23 -14.53 -7.79
N PRO A 23 32.77 -15.56 -7.10
CA PRO A 23 33.88 -15.42 -6.17
C PRO A 23 35.21 -15.45 -6.93
N GLN A 24 35.65 -14.33 -7.50
CA GLN A 24 37.01 -14.26 -8.09
C GLN A 24 37.69 -12.88 -8.09
N ALA A 25 37.10 -11.85 -7.45
CA ALA A 25 37.68 -10.50 -7.44
C ALA A 25 38.04 -9.98 -6.04
N ALA A 26 38.43 -10.87 -5.12
CA ALA A 26 38.83 -10.52 -3.74
C ALA A 26 40.26 -10.98 -3.39
N ALA A 27 41.20 -10.81 -4.32
CA ALA A 27 42.60 -11.16 -4.11
C ALA A 27 43.55 -10.17 -4.81
N ALA A 28 43.57 -8.91 -4.38
CA ALA A 28 44.67 -7.98 -4.66
C ALA A 28 44.54 -6.72 -3.80
N ALA A 29 44.98 -6.79 -2.53
CA ALA A 29 45.47 -5.66 -1.72
C ALA A 29 45.70 -6.13 -0.27
N LYS A 30 46.78 -6.89 -0.07
CA LYS A 30 47.37 -7.17 1.25
C LYS A 30 48.87 -7.02 1.07
N GLU A 31 49.43 -5.87 1.43
CA GLU A 31 50.82 -5.75 1.91
C GLU A 31 51.07 -4.32 2.36
N GLU A 32 51.16 -4.11 3.67
CA GLU A 32 52.38 -3.65 4.34
C GLU A 32 52.06 -3.38 5.82
N ALA A 33 52.74 -4.11 6.70
CA ALA A 33 52.70 -3.95 8.15
C ALA A 33 54.13 -4.10 8.68
N ARG A 34 54.49 -3.29 9.68
CA ARG A 34 55.54 -3.52 10.71
C ARG A 34 55.66 -2.29 11.64
N PRO A 35 56.23 -2.40 12.85
CA PRO A 35 55.85 -3.29 13.95
C PRO A 35 55.77 -2.55 15.32
N TRP A 36 55.11 -3.17 16.30
CA TRP A 36 55.13 -2.76 17.72
C TRP A 36 56.44 -3.13 18.44
N PRO A 37 56.67 -2.59 19.65
CA PRO A 37 57.24 -3.40 20.72
C PRO A 37 56.36 -3.50 21.98
N ARG A 38 56.79 -4.46 22.81
CA ARG A 38 56.07 -5.21 23.84
C ARG A 38 55.91 -4.48 25.19
N SER A 39 54.93 -5.02 25.91
CA SER A 39 54.55 -4.87 27.32
C SER A 39 55.64 -5.07 28.36
N SER A 40 55.46 -4.43 29.52
CA SER A 40 55.82 -4.99 30.83
C SER A 40 54.80 -4.59 31.91
N SER A 41 54.51 -5.57 32.76
CA SER A 41 53.57 -5.58 33.88
C SER A 41 54.23 -5.16 35.20
N SER A 42 53.49 -4.54 36.12
CA SER A 42 53.72 -4.73 37.57
C SER A 42 52.48 -4.37 38.41
N THR A 43 52.39 -5.09 39.52
CA THR A 43 51.33 -5.24 40.53
C THR A 43 51.60 -4.42 41.79
N SER A 44 50.55 -4.06 42.57
CA SER A 44 50.45 -3.93 44.06
C SER A 44 49.36 -2.91 44.44
N SER A 45 48.21 -3.30 45.03
CA SER A 45 47.88 -3.56 46.46
C SER A 45 48.07 -2.34 47.38
N SER A 46 47.00 -1.71 47.91
CA SER A 46 46.47 -1.84 49.31
C SER A 46 46.04 -0.42 49.76
N SER A 47 45.16 -0.09 50.72
CA SER A 47 44.10 -0.75 51.51
C SER A 47 43.51 0.32 52.48
N SER A 48 42.18 0.30 52.73
CA SER A 48 41.48 0.63 54.01
C SER A 48 41.42 2.12 54.49
N SER A 49 40.47 2.68 55.26
CA SER A 49 39.34 2.24 56.12
C SER A 49 38.36 3.43 56.29
N ALA A 50 37.04 3.30 56.11
CA ALA A 50 35.98 3.08 57.11
C ALA A 50 35.80 4.15 58.23
N SER A 51 34.61 4.79 58.26
CA SER A 51 33.86 5.16 59.48
C SER A 51 32.42 5.58 59.14
N ALA A 52 31.45 4.84 59.69
CA ALA A 52 30.03 5.18 59.91
C ALA A 52 29.81 5.15 61.46
N PRO A 53 28.67 5.56 62.10
CA PRO A 53 27.26 5.60 61.64
C PRO A 53 26.47 6.87 62.11
N THR A 54 25.23 7.18 61.70
CA THR A 54 23.95 6.61 62.17
C THR A 54 22.76 7.29 61.46
N LYS A 55 21.61 6.62 61.52
CA LYS A 55 20.39 6.74 60.69
C LYS A 55 19.42 7.81 61.20
N HIS A 56 18.63 8.41 60.32
CA HIS A 56 17.15 8.45 60.39
C HIS A 56 16.55 8.83 59.01
N SER A 57 15.33 8.36 58.79
CA SER A 57 14.73 7.95 57.50
C SER A 57 13.75 8.99 56.94
N ALA A 58 13.73 9.18 55.62
CA ALA A 58 12.52 9.45 54.81
C ALA A 58 12.90 9.41 53.31
N ALA A 59 12.68 8.27 52.66
CA ALA A 59 13.04 8.01 51.27
C ALA A 59 11.86 8.28 50.32
N LEU A 60 12.06 9.23 49.39
CA LEU A 60 11.42 9.27 48.07
C LEU A 60 12.30 8.43 47.11
N PRO A 61 11.76 7.65 46.16
CA PRO A 61 12.60 6.86 45.28
C PRO A 61 13.19 7.75 44.18
N ALA A 62 14.37 8.31 44.44
CA ALA A 62 15.29 8.75 43.42
C ALA A 62 15.99 7.52 42.83
N ALA A 63 15.62 7.12 41.61
CA ALA A 63 16.38 6.16 40.84
C ALA A 63 17.43 6.91 40.00
N ALA A 64 18.65 7.02 40.54
CA ALA A 64 19.83 7.48 39.81
C ALA A 64 20.24 6.44 38.73
N PRO A 65 20.86 6.88 37.61
CA PRO A 65 21.22 6.00 36.51
C PRO A 65 22.44 5.15 36.91
N ARG A 66 22.28 3.83 36.91
CA ARG A 66 23.42 2.91 37.02
C ARG A 66 24.02 2.71 35.64
N GLY A 67 25.28 3.14 35.49
CA GLY A 67 26.09 2.94 34.30
C GLY A 67 26.20 1.46 33.91
N GLY A 68 25.66 1.18 32.74
CA GLY A 68 25.77 -0.06 31.98
C GLY A 68 25.01 0.20 30.69
N SER A 69 25.66 0.03 29.53
CA SER A 69 25.06 0.22 28.19
C SER A 69 24.01 -0.86 27.91
N ALA A 70 22.93 -0.88 28.69
CA ALA A 70 21.79 -1.76 28.51
C ALA A 70 20.85 -1.13 27.48
N VAL A 71 20.53 -1.89 26.43
CA VAL A 71 19.56 -1.48 25.41
C VAL A 71 18.23 -1.20 26.09
N ARG A 72 17.67 0.01 25.89
CA ARG A 72 16.42 0.41 26.52
C ARG A 72 15.24 -0.36 25.93
N VAL A 73 14.35 -0.85 26.80
CA VAL A 73 13.16 -1.61 26.44
C VAL A 73 11.91 -0.82 26.81
N TYR A 74 10.95 -0.74 25.91
CA TYR A 74 9.66 -0.07 26.11
C TYR A 74 8.51 -1.07 25.94
N PRO A 75 7.44 -0.99 26.75
CA PRO A 75 6.18 -1.64 26.41
C PRO A 75 5.64 -1.08 25.10
N LEU A 76 5.17 -1.95 24.20
CA LEU A 76 4.71 -1.55 22.87
C LEU A 76 3.52 -0.57 22.91
N ARG A 77 2.69 -0.65 23.95
CA ARG A 77 1.53 0.24 24.14
C ARG A 77 1.90 1.63 24.65
N ASP A 78 3.01 1.71 25.37
CA ASP A 78 3.46 2.90 26.07
C ASP A 78 4.70 3.51 25.41
N PHE A 79 5.05 3.10 24.19
CA PHE A 79 6.21 3.62 23.46
C PHE A 79 5.96 5.08 23.02
N PRO A 80 6.94 6.01 23.09
CA PRO A 80 8.33 5.89 23.58
C PRO A 80 8.51 6.20 25.09
N GLY A 81 7.48 6.00 25.90
CA GLY A 81 7.46 6.19 27.35
C GLY A 81 6.81 7.49 27.79
N SER A 82 6.32 7.53 29.04
CA SER A 82 5.70 8.73 29.63
C SER A 82 6.64 9.93 29.70
N ASP A 83 7.94 9.69 29.91
CA ASP A 83 8.96 10.74 29.94
C ASP A 83 9.06 11.46 28.58
N ALA A 84 8.94 10.71 27.48
CA ALA A 84 8.99 11.27 26.14
C ALA A 84 7.71 12.04 25.81
N THR A 85 6.55 11.59 26.30
CA THR A 85 5.30 12.33 26.12
C THR A 85 5.25 13.65 26.90
N ALA A 86 6.05 13.78 27.96
CA ALA A 86 6.18 15.01 28.74
C ALA A 86 7.10 16.06 28.10
N LEU A 87 7.68 15.78 26.92
CA LEU A 87 8.55 16.72 26.24
C LEU A 87 7.75 17.89 25.66
N GLY A 88 8.10 19.10 26.11
CA GLY A 88 7.48 20.36 25.66
C GLY A 88 8.24 21.09 24.55
N GLY A 89 9.44 20.63 24.18
CA GLY A 89 10.34 21.30 23.24
C GLY A 89 9.99 21.10 21.77
N ALA A 90 10.76 21.73 20.87
CA ALA A 90 10.69 21.49 19.44
C ALA A 90 11.23 20.08 19.08
N PHE A 91 10.86 19.57 17.91
CA PHE A 91 11.29 18.25 17.44
C PHE A 91 12.81 18.05 17.55
N ARG A 92 13.62 19.03 17.11
CA ARG A 92 15.09 18.99 17.14
C ARG A 92 15.65 18.69 18.54
N ASP A 93 15.01 19.20 19.59
CA ASP A 93 15.45 19.01 20.96
C ASP A 93 14.97 17.68 21.52
N ASN A 94 13.71 17.33 21.23
CA ASN A 94 13.08 16.10 21.68
C ASN A 94 13.76 14.86 21.09
N VAL A 95 14.12 14.90 19.80
CA VAL A 95 14.82 13.78 19.15
C VAL A 95 16.21 13.58 19.73
N ARG A 96 16.98 14.66 19.98
CA ARG A 96 18.30 14.58 20.63
C ARG A 96 18.19 13.99 22.04
N TRP A 97 17.15 14.34 22.80
CA TRP A 97 16.88 13.71 24.09
C TRP A 97 16.61 12.21 23.93
N LEU A 98 15.73 11.81 23.00
CA LEU A 98 15.35 10.41 22.79
C LEU A 98 16.56 9.56 22.38
N LEU A 99 17.37 10.04 21.43
CA LEU A 99 18.56 9.31 20.96
C LEU A 99 19.59 9.11 22.07
N LYS A 100 19.77 10.11 22.96
CA LYS A 100 20.61 9.96 24.16
C LYS A 100 20.11 8.84 25.08
N GLN A 101 18.79 8.64 25.18
CA GLN A 101 18.21 7.55 25.97
C GLN A 101 18.45 6.16 25.37
N TRP A 102 18.58 6.07 24.04
CA TRP A 102 18.76 4.81 23.33
C TRP A 102 20.23 4.38 23.29
N GLY A 103 21.15 5.33 23.43
CA GLY A 103 22.59 5.09 23.39
C GLY A 103 23.10 4.78 21.98
N SER A 104 24.37 5.09 21.71
CA SER A 104 24.99 4.82 20.42
C SER A 104 25.25 3.32 20.24
N ALA A 105 24.83 2.76 19.10
CA ALA A 105 25.46 1.55 18.59
C ALA A 105 26.94 1.87 18.27
N ALA A 106 27.80 0.86 18.38
CA ALA A 106 29.26 0.97 18.36
C ALA A 106 29.85 2.00 17.35
N PRO A 107 30.99 2.65 17.68
CA PRO A 107 31.55 3.74 16.88
C PRO A 107 31.95 3.29 15.46
N GLY A 108 31.40 3.98 14.45
CA GLY A 108 31.84 3.90 13.05
C GLY A 108 30.75 4.27 12.04
N SER A 109 30.87 5.47 11.43
CA SER A 109 30.09 6.04 10.33
C SER A 109 28.57 5.86 10.43
N GLY A 110 27.91 6.88 11.01
CA GLY A 110 26.46 6.95 11.24
C GLY A 110 26.07 6.55 12.66
N THR A 111 25.57 7.51 13.45
CA THR A 111 25.12 7.27 14.83
C THR A 111 23.78 6.52 14.81
N ALA A 112 23.83 5.20 14.62
CA ALA A 112 22.64 4.36 14.77
C ALA A 112 22.37 4.14 16.27
N CYS A 113 21.16 4.46 16.74
CA CYS A 113 20.72 4.19 18.11
C CYS A 113 19.64 3.11 18.09
N ARG A 114 19.60 2.23 19.08
CA ARG A 114 18.64 1.11 19.11
C ARG A 114 17.86 1.07 20.42
N ALA A 115 16.56 0.81 20.31
CA ALA A 115 15.70 0.41 21.42
C ALA A 115 14.95 -0.89 21.08
N LEU A 116 14.36 -1.50 22.10
CA LEU A 116 13.52 -2.69 21.99
C LEU A 116 12.09 -2.37 22.42
N LEU A 117 11.12 -2.90 21.70
CA LEU A 117 9.69 -2.83 21.99
C LEU A 117 9.24 -4.21 22.44
N SER A 118 8.59 -4.28 23.59
CA SER A 118 8.07 -5.52 24.18
C SER A 118 6.55 -5.57 24.09
N ASP A 119 6.01 -6.65 23.51
CA ASP A 119 4.59 -6.95 23.55
C ASP A 119 4.32 -7.85 24.76
N GLU A 120 3.85 -7.27 25.85
CA GLU A 120 3.56 -7.98 27.11
C GLU A 120 2.58 -9.15 26.93
N ARG A 121 1.68 -9.07 25.94
CA ARG A 121 0.68 -10.11 25.69
C ARG A 121 1.28 -11.35 25.04
N THR A 122 2.30 -11.18 24.20
CA THR A 122 2.91 -12.27 23.44
C THR A 122 4.33 -12.62 23.92
N GLY A 123 4.92 -11.79 24.77
CA GLY A 123 6.33 -11.87 25.16
C GLY A 123 7.30 -11.51 24.01
N ALA A 124 6.79 -11.07 22.87
CA ALA A 124 7.62 -10.77 21.71
C ALA A 124 8.41 -9.47 21.90
N VAL A 125 9.66 -9.46 21.42
CA VAL A 125 10.53 -8.29 21.44
C VAL A 125 10.87 -7.89 20.02
N VAL A 126 10.68 -6.61 19.68
CA VAL A 126 10.89 -6.06 18.34
C VAL A 126 11.87 -4.89 18.41
N PRO A 127 12.94 -4.85 17.61
CA PRO A 127 13.84 -3.71 17.61
C PRO A 127 13.29 -2.52 16.83
N ILE A 128 13.55 -1.33 17.33
CA ILE A 128 13.45 -0.07 16.59
C ILE A 128 14.82 0.60 16.57
N VAL A 129 15.24 1.05 15.39
CA VAL A 129 16.53 1.69 15.17
C VAL A 129 16.30 3.10 14.66
N ALA A 130 17.00 4.06 15.24
CA ALA A 130 17.08 5.42 14.72
C ALA A 130 18.44 5.61 14.05
N VAL A 131 18.46 6.11 12.81
CA VAL A 131 19.68 6.47 12.09
C VAL A 131 19.65 7.96 11.81
N GLU A 132 20.71 8.65 12.22
CA GLU A 132 20.92 10.06 11.91
C GLU A 132 21.78 10.18 10.65
N GLU A 133 21.26 10.88 9.64
CA GLU A 133 21.91 11.19 8.39
C GLU A 133 22.13 12.71 8.27
N LEU A 134 23.37 13.12 8.02
CA LEU A 134 23.73 14.51 7.72
C LEU A 134 23.50 14.80 6.24
N ALA A 135 22.78 15.88 5.94
CA ALA A 135 22.45 16.25 4.56
C ALA A 135 23.70 16.46 3.71
N GLU A 136 24.70 17.21 4.21
CA GLU A 136 25.94 17.52 3.47
C GLU A 136 26.82 16.29 3.20
N ALA A 137 26.80 15.30 4.08
CA ALA A 137 27.54 14.06 3.91
C ALA A 137 26.76 13.01 3.10
N SER A 138 25.47 13.26 2.83
CA SER A 138 24.60 12.32 2.14
C SER A 138 24.86 12.31 0.63
N PRO A 139 24.82 11.14 -0.03
CA PRO A 139 24.80 11.08 -1.50
C PRO A 139 23.50 11.64 -2.10
N ALA A 140 22.46 11.86 -1.30
CA ALA A 140 21.18 12.43 -1.68
C ALA A 140 20.76 13.50 -0.64
N PRO A 141 21.38 14.69 -0.67
CA PRO A 141 21.15 15.72 0.34
C PRO A 141 19.70 16.25 0.33
N LEU A 142 19.10 16.34 -0.86
CA LEU A 142 17.69 16.74 -1.04
C LEU A 142 16.73 15.58 -0.77
N CYS A 143 15.49 15.90 -0.37
CA CYS A 143 14.46 14.90 -0.14
C CYS A 143 13.45 14.84 -1.30
N ASP A 144 13.52 13.76 -2.08
CA ASP A 144 12.55 13.49 -3.16
C ASP A 144 11.10 13.36 -2.63
N LEU A 145 10.93 12.94 -1.36
CA LEU A 145 9.60 12.84 -0.74
C LEU A 145 9.02 14.22 -0.41
N CYS A 146 9.82 15.16 0.08
CA CYS A 146 9.41 16.57 0.23
C CYS A 146 8.97 17.14 -1.11
N ARG A 147 9.72 16.86 -2.17
CA ARG A 147 9.41 17.31 -3.53
C ARG A 147 8.03 16.83 -3.96
N CYS A 148 7.74 15.54 -3.83
CA CYS A 148 6.45 14.95 -4.19
C CYS A 148 5.29 15.38 -3.28
N ALA A 149 5.58 15.71 -2.01
CA ALA A 149 4.58 16.14 -1.03
C ALA A 149 4.16 17.61 -1.18
N GLY A 150 4.76 18.36 -2.12
CA GLY A 150 4.54 19.81 -2.26
C GLY A 150 5.36 20.66 -1.26
N TRP A 151 6.38 20.07 -0.65
CA TRP A 151 7.31 20.70 0.30
C TRP A 151 8.67 21.00 -0.35
N SER A 152 8.71 21.08 -1.68
CA SER A 152 9.90 21.42 -2.48
C SER A 152 10.51 22.79 -2.11
N HIS A 153 9.68 23.72 -1.66
CA HIS A 153 10.08 25.06 -1.22
C HIS A 153 10.62 25.10 0.22
N HIS A 154 10.47 24.02 1.01
CA HIS A 154 11.01 23.98 2.37
C HIS A 154 12.53 24.07 2.36
N TRP A 155 13.10 24.77 3.35
CA TRP A 155 14.55 24.81 3.56
C TRP A 155 15.11 23.40 3.80
N VAL A 156 16.33 23.14 3.33
CA VAL A 156 17.01 21.85 3.58
C VAL A 156 17.45 21.78 5.04
N SER A 157 16.95 20.77 5.75
CA SER A 157 17.39 20.50 7.13
C SER A 157 18.78 19.85 7.14
N LYS A 158 19.60 20.21 8.13
CA LYS A 158 20.95 19.65 8.33
C LYS A 158 20.93 18.15 8.62
N HIS A 159 19.93 17.69 9.40
CA HIS A 159 19.79 16.29 9.77
C HIS A 159 18.48 15.69 9.26
N LYS A 160 18.56 14.40 8.97
CA LYS A 160 17.47 13.49 8.67
C LYS A 160 17.51 12.33 9.66
N TYR A 161 16.40 12.08 10.33
CA TYR A 161 16.26 11.01 11.31
C TYR A 161 15.38 9.90 10.73
N HIS A 162 15.97 8.71 10.58
CA HIS A 162 15.29 7.54 10.04
C HIS A 162 14.92 6.60 11.19
N PHE A 163 13.62 6.42 11.43
CA PHE A 163 13.11 5.46 12.40
C PHE A 163 12.68 4.19 11.67
N ILE A 164 13.37 3.10 11.96
CA ILE A 164 13.27 1.85 11.21
C ILE A 164 12.95 0.69 12.14
N ILE A 165 11.93 -0.08 11.78
CA ILE A 165 11.76 -1.46 12.28
C ILE A 165 12.25 -2.38 11.15
N PRO A 166 13.42 -3.02 11.30
CA PRO A 166 13.98 -3.90 10.28
C PRO A 166 13.10 -5.12 10.00
N ALA A 167 13.35 -5.80 8.89
CA ALA A 167 12.75 -7.11 8.63
C ALA A 167 13.10 -8.10 9.75
N ALA A 168 12.19 -9.03 10.04
CA ALA A 168 12.33 -9.94 11.17
C ALA A 168 13.61 -10.79 11.17
N VAL A 169 14.13 -11.07 9.97
CA VAL A 169 15.38 -11.83 9.77
C VAL A 169 16.64 -11.09 10.25
N ASP A 170 16.54 -9.78 10.50
CA ASP A 170 17.69 -8.94 10.86
C ASP A 170 17.67 -8.44 12.31
N TRP A 171 16.71 -8.87 13.11
CA TRP A 171 16.55 -8.35 14.47
C TRP A 171 17.74 -8.64 15.40
N ASP A 172 18.48 -9.71 15.12
CA ASP A 172 19.65 -10.14 15.88
C ASP A 172 20.98 -9.68 15.26
N GLN A 173 20.96 -9.06 14.08
CA GLN A 173 22.18 -8.66 13.39
C GLN A 173 22.70 -7.30 13.90
N PRO A 174 24.03 -7.08 13.91
CA PRO A 174 24.59 -5.75 14.11
C PRO A 174 24.25 -4.87 12.90
N LEU A 175 23.31 -3.95 13.06
CA LEU A 175 22.81 -3.11 11.98
C LEU A 175 23.70 -1.88 11.82
N ARG A 176 24.39 -1.77 10.67
CA ARG A 176 25.11 -0.55 10.28
C ARG A 176 24.15 0.43 9.59
N ALA A 177 24.31 1.72 9.85
CA ALA A 177 23.47 2.79 9.28
C ALA A 177 23.34 2.69 7.76
N ASP A 178 24.45 2.66 7.03
CA ASP A 178 24.45 2.60 5.55
C ASP A 178 23.75 1.35 4.99
N ALA A 179 23.90 0.22 5.69
CA ALA A 179 23.27 -1.04 5.29
C ALA A 179 21.75 -1.01 5.52
N LEU A 180 21.28 -0.33 6.57
CA LEU A 180 19.86 -0.11 6.80
C LEU A 180 19.27 0.81 5.74
N LEU A 181 19.87 1.98 5.51
CA LEU A 181 19.35 2.97 4.56
C LEU A 181 19.34 2.47 3.10
N GLY A 182 20.26 1.55 2.75
CA GLY A 182 20.30 0.93 1.43
C GLY A 182 19.23 -0.16 1.19
N ARG A 183 18.49 -0.56 2.22
CA ARG A 183 17.47 -1.61 2.13
C ARG A 183 16.08 -1.01 1.95
N SER A 184 15.17 -1.83 1.47
CA SER A 184 13.77 -1.45 1.25
C SER A 184 12.79 -2.42 1.86
N ASP A 185 13.25 -3.47 2.55
CA ASP A 185 12.45 -4.56 3.10
C ASP A 185 12.03 -4.34 4.58
N HIS A 186 12.18 -3.12 5.08
CA HIS A 186 11.78 -2.72 6.44
C HIS A 186 10.29 -2.95 6.73
N LEU A 187 9.96 -3.25 7.99
CA LEU A 187 8.59 -3.30 8.47
C LEU A 187 8.02 -1.90 8.73
N LEU A 188 8.85 -0.98 9.22
CA LEU A 188 8.57 0.44 9.34
C LEU A 188 9.79 1.20 8.83
N HIS A 189 9.57 2.23 8.03
CA HIS A 189 10.56 3.25 7.76
C HIS A 189 9.86 4.60 7.75
N GLY A 190 10.13 5.39 8.78
CA GLY A 190 9.77 6.79 8.84
C GLY A 190 11.01 7.68 8.70
N LEU A 191 10.88 8.78 7.97
CA LEU A 191 11.91 9.80 7.79
C LEU A 191 11.40 11.10 8.41
N ILE A 192 12.18 11.73 9.29
CA ILE A 192 11.84 13.01 9.91
C ILE A 192 13.00 13.98 9.74
N HIS A 193 12.72 15.18 9.23
CA HIS A 193 13.69 16.27 9.10
C HIS A 193 13.81 17.04 10.42
N SER A 194 14.96 17.68 10.69
CA SER A 194 15.16 18.48 11.92
C SER A 194 14.10 19.55 12.16
N ASN A 195 13.48 20.06 11.09
CA ASN A 195 12.40 21.04 11.17
C ASN A 195 11.05 20.44 11.61
N GLY A 196 10.97 19.13 11.88
CA GLY A 196 9.77 18.42 12.31
C GLY A 196 8.82 17.98 11.18
N PHE A 197 9.17 18.16 9.91
CA PHE A 197 8.41 17.58 8.80
C PHE A 197 8.87 16.16 8.50
N ALA A 198 7.93 15.27 8.17
CA ALA A 198 8.18 13.85 8.10
C ALA A 198 7.48 13.15 6.94
N HIS A 199 7.98 11.96 6.64
CA HIS A 199 7.43 11.05 5.63
C HIS A 199 7.34 9.64 6.20
N LEU A 200 6.16 9.03 6.12
CA LEU A 200 6.01 7.60 6.31
C LEU A 200 6.38 6.89 4.99
N VAL A 201 7.61 6.38 4.92
CA VAL A 201 8.20 5.81 3.70
C VAL A 201 7.70 4.40 3.44
N THR A 202 7.62 3.56 4.49
CA THR A 202 7.21 2.16 4.35
C THR A 202 6.53 1.67 5.61
N LEU A 203 5.46 0.89 5.40
CA LEU A 203 4.77 0.16 6.46
C LEU A 203 4.36 -1.23 5.96
N ARG A 204 4.81 -2.27 6.67
CA ARG A 204 4.51 -3.68 6.38
C ARG A 204 4.11 -4.42 7.64
N GLY A 205 2.80 -4.58 7.83
CA GLY A 205 2.23 -5.44 8.87
C GLY A 205 2.34 -6.94 8.54
N ARG A 206 1.51 -7.77 9.17
CA ARG A 206 1.50 -9.23 8.98
C ARG A 206 1.40 -9.69 7.53
N HIS A 207 0.52 -9.08 6.75
CA HIS A 207 0.39 -9.39 5.32
C HIS A 207 1.57 -8.90 4.47
N GLY A 208 2.41 -8.01 5.01
CA GLY A 208 3.61 -7.48 4.36
C GLY A 208 4.91 -8.15 4.82
N GLY A 209 4.84 -9.23 5.61
CA GLY A 209 6.03 -10.00 6.04
C GLY A 209 6.40 -9.88 7.51
N SER A 210 5.66 -9.10 8.31
CA SER A 210 5.88 -9.07 9.76
C SER A 210 5.35 -10.34 10.44
N PRO A 211 6.16 -11.11 11.19
CA PRO A 211 5.67 -12.29 11.90
C PRO A 211 4.80 -11.91 13.12
N LEU A 212 5.04 -10.74 13.72
CA LEU A 212 4.52 -10.37 15.04
C LEU A 212 3.62 -9.14 15.00
N LEU A 213 4.01 -8.08 14.29
CA LEU A 213 3.29 -6.81 14.32
C LEU A 213 2.23 -6.72 13.21
N ALA A 214 0.99 -6.44 13.60
CA ALA A 214 -0.04 -6.01 12.68
C ALA A 214 0.26 -4.59 12.15
N GLY A 215 -0.27 -4.25 10.97
CA GLY A 215 -0.05 -2.92 10.38
C GLY A 215 -0.56 -1.79 11.28
N CYS A 216 -1.68 -2.00 11.99
CA CYS A 216 -2.19 -1.04 12.96
C CYS A 216 -1.23 -0.83 14.13
N GLN A 217 -0.62 -1.89 14.68
CA GLN A 217 0.36 -1.76 15.77
C GLN A 217 1.60 -0.97 15.32
N ILE A 218 2.05 -1.15 14.09
CA ILE A 218 3.16 -0.37 13.52
C ILE A 218 2.76 1.11 13.37
N MET A 219 1.53 1.38 12.91
CA MET A 219 1.02 2.75 12.86
C MET A 219 0.90 3.37 14.24
N ASP A 220 0.43 2.64 15.25
CA ASP A 220 0.31 3.14 16.62
C ASP A 220 1.69 3.53 17.16
N ILE A 221 2.71 2.68 16.97
CA ILE A 221 4.11 2.99 17.31
C ILE A 221 4.58 4.27 16.62
N TRP A 222 4.32 4.39 15.30
CA TRP A 222 4.74 5.55 14.52
C TRP A 222 4.01 6.83 14.95
N ASP A 223 2.70 6.76 15.18
CA ASP A 223 1.85 7.89 15.55
C ASP A 223 2.20 8.41 16.95
N GLN A 224 2.38 7.50 17.91
CA GLN A 224 2.81 7.81 19.27
C GLN A 224 4.21 8.43 19.28
N LEU A 225 5.15 7.90 18.48
CA LEU A 225 6.48 8.47 18.34
C LEU A 225 6.42 9.89 17.77
N CYS A 226 5.64 10.11 16.72
CA CYS A 226 5.48 11.44 16.11
C CYS A 226 4.86 12.44 17.09
N ALA A 227 3.84 12.02 17.85
CA ALA A 227 3.22 12.84 18.88
C ALA A 227 4.20 13.19 20.00
N ALA A 228 4.91 12.20 20.56
CA ALA A 228 5.86 12.41 21.64
C ALA A 228 7.05 13.30 21.21
N LEU A 229 7.50 13.17 19.96
CA LEU A 229 8.58 14.01 19.42
C LEU A 229 8.11 15.38 18.94
N ARG A 230 6.82 15.71 19.01
CA ARG A 230 6.25 16.97 18.50
C ARG A 230 6.57 17.18 17.01
N VAL A 231 6.46 16.13 16.21
CA VAL A 231 6.52 16.20 14.75
C VAL A 231 5.42 17.13 14.27
N ARG A 232 5.70 18.00 13.30
CA ARG A 232 4.75 19.02 12.82
C ARG A 232 3.75 18.45 11.83
N ALA A 233 4.26 17.70 10.86
CA ALA A 233 3.46 17.09 9.82
C ALA A 233 4.12 15.82 9.29
N VAL A 234 3.31 14.82 8.98
CA VAL A 234 3.76 13.59 8.33
C VAL A 234 2.99 13.41 7.04
N SER A 235 3.70 13.28 5.91
CA SER A 235 3.10 12.85 4.65
C SER A 235 3.23 11.35 4.44
N VAL A 236 2.27 10.77 3.72
CA VAL A 236 2.27 9.37 3.30
C VAL A 236 1.71 9.25 1.89
N VAL A 237 2.36 8.43 1.07
CA VAL A 237 1.83 8.02 -0.24
C VAL A 237 1.09 6.69 -0.04
N ASP A 238 -0.23 6.74 -0.02
CA ASP A 238 -1.06 5.56 0.18
C ASP A 238 -1.16 4.76 -1.12
N LEU A 239 -0.38 3.68 -1.18
CA LEU A 239 -0.45 2.63 -2.21
C LEU A 239 -0.90 1.30 -1.57
N THR A 240 -1.71 1.35 -0.52
CA THR A 240 -2.05 0.16 0.26
C THR A 240 -3.00 -0.75 -0.51
N HIS A 241 -2.58 -2.02 -0.63
CA HIS A 241 -3.37 -3.08 -1.23
C HIS A 241 -3.54 -4.22 -0.24
N LYS A 242 -4.73 -4.82 -0.21
CA LYS A 242 -4.98 -6.06 0.53
C LYS A 242 -5.63 -7.09 -0.39
N HIS A 243 -4.97 -8.23 -0.57
CA HIS A 243 -5.42 -9.31 -1.46
C HIS A 243 -5.80 -8.80 -2.87
N SER A 244 -4.95 -7.96 -3.46
CA SER A 244 -5.16 -7.33 -4.78
C SER A 244 -6.38 -6.39 -4.86
N MET A 245 -6.81 -5.82 -3.72
CA MET A 245 -7.80 -4.75 -3.68
C MET A 245 -7.12 -3.47 -3.19
N ASP A 246 -7.31 -2.38 -3.92
CA ASP A 246 -6.95 -1.03 -3.49
C ASP A 246 -7.79 -0.63 -2.28
N LEU A 247 -7.14 -0.43 -1.13
CA LEU A 247 -7.86 -0.09 0.09
C LEU A 247 -8.45 1.32 0.02
N ARG A 248 -7.80 2.25 -0.70
CA ARG A 248 -8.35 3.59 -0.96
C ARG A 248 -9.70 3.53 -1.66
N LEU A 249 -9.82 2.67 -2.67
CA LEU A 249 -11.06 2.50 -3.41
C LEU A 249 -12.10 1.76 -2.57
N LEU A 250 -11.72 0.65 -1.92
CA LEU A 250 -12.63 -0.15 -1.10
C LEU A 250 -13.17 0.62 0.12
N LEU A 251 -12.27 1.14 0.96
CA LEU A 251 -12.63 1.83 2.19
C LEU A 251 -13.17 3.23 1.89
N GLY A 252 -12.61 3.94 0.91
CA GLY A 252 -13.09 5.25 0.52
C GLY A 252 -14.54 5.20 0.06
N VAL A 253 -14.92 4.24 -0.78
CA VAL A 253 -16.30 4.13 -1.27
C VAL A 253 -17.25 3.61 -0.17
N ALA A 254 -16.80 2.67 0.65
CA ALA A 254 -17.62 2.16 1.76
C ALA A 254 -17.82 3.25 2.83
N HIS A 255 -16.75 3.69 3.46
CA HIS A 255 -16.78 4.52 4.66
C HIS A 255 -16.65 6.03 4.39
N GLY A 256 -16.29 6.45 3.18
CA GLY A 256 -15.87 7.85 2.93
C GLY A 256 -14.45 8.15 3.44
N GLU A 257 -13.73 7.11 3.86
CA GLU A 257 -12.50 7.21 4.65
C GLU A 257 -11.46 6.18 4.15
N THR A 258 -10.18 6.49 4.26
CA THR A 258 -9.10 5.53 3.93
C THR A 258 -8.62 4.77 5.15
N TRP A 259 -7.63 3.90 5.00
CA TRP A 259 -7.06 3.23 6.18
C TRP A 259 -6.35 4.22 7.11
N PHE A 260 -5.70 5.24 6.54
CA PHE A 260 -4.91 6.22 7.29
C PHE A 260 -5.75 7.31 7.99
N THR A 261 -7.00 7.55 7.56
CA THR A 261 -7.90 8.53 8.24
C THR A 261 -8.14 8.15 9.71
N ARG A 262 -8.07 6.86 10.04
CA ARG A 262 -8.14 6.35 11.42
C ARG A 262 -7.10 6.93 12.36
N TRP A 263 -5.96 7.37 11.84
CA TRP A 263 -4.90 8.03 12.61
C TRP A 263 -4.91 9.55 12.44
N GLY A 264 -5.86 10.12 11.67
CA GLY A 264 -5.98 11.57 11.45
C GLY A 264 -5.29 12.08 10.18
N TYR A 265 -4.92 11.21 9.25
CA TYR A 265 -4.38 11.63 7.95
C TYR A 265 -5.52 12.10 7.03
N GLY A 266 -5.38 13.31 6.49
CA GLY A 266 -6.29 13.90 5.51
C GLY A 266 -5.69 13.92 4.10
N LEU A 267 -6.54 14.04 3.08
CA LEU A 267 -6.10 14.22 1.70
C LEU A 267 -5.38 15.56 1.58
N ALA A 268 -4.12 15.55 1.15
CA ALA A 268 -3.34 16.76 0.97
C ALA A 268 -3.42 17.29 -0.46
N LYS A 269 -3.12 16.42 -1.44
CA LYS A 269 -3.09 16.76 -2.87
C LYS A 269 -3.47 15.53 -3.70
N GLY A 270 -4.32 15.71 -4.70
CA GLY A 270 -4.53 14.69 -5.73
C GLY A 270 -3.46 14.78 -6.81
N CYS A 271 -3.02 13.63 -7.31
CA CYS A 271 -2.15 13.61 -8.51
C CYS A 271 -2.95 14.03 -9.72
N PHE A 272 -2.27 14.49 -10.77
CA PHE A 272 -2.92 14.94 -12.01
C PHE A 272 -3.97 16.03 -11.77
N SER A 273 -3.72 16.89 -10.78
CA SER A 273 -4.58 18.00 -10.36
C SER A 273 -6.00 17.61 -9.92
N VAL A 274 -6.19 16.37 -9.46
CA VAL A 274 -7.46 16.00 -8.84
C VAL A 274 -7.64 16.81 -7.56
N SER A 275 -8.65 17.70 -7.55
CA SER A 275 -8.97 18.50 -6.37
C SER A 275 -9.72 17.68 -5.32
N THR A 276 -9.75 18.18 -4.08
CA THR A 276 -10.53 17.59 -2.98
C THR A 276 -12.02 17.47 -3.33
N SER A 277 -12.57 18.44 -4.06
CA SER A 277 -13.96 18.40 -4.52
C SER A 277 -14.19 17.31 -5.56
N THR A 278 -13.27 17.13 -6.51
CA THR A 278 -13.34 16.06 -7.52
C THR A 278 -13.21 14.69 -6.87
N TYR A 279 -12.31 14.55 -5.88
CA TYR A 279 -12.19 13.32 -5.09
C TYR A 279 -13.50 12.98 -4.36
N ALA A 280 -14.09 13.94 -3.65
CA ALA A 280 -15.35 13.74 -2.94
C ALA A 280 -16.50 13.38 -3.89
N ALA A 281 -16.61 14.08 -5.02
CA ALA A 281 -17.61 13.78 -6.04
C ALA A 281 -17.42 12.38 -6.64
N ALA A 282 -16.17 11.96 -6.87
CA ALA A 282 -15.85 10.63 -7.37
C ALA A 282 -16.21 9.52 -6.38
N LEU A 283 -15.92 9.72 -5.09
CA LEU A 283 -16.35 8.81 -4.02
C LEU A 283 -17.87 8.68 -3.99
N GLU A 284 -18.61 9.79 -4.00
CA GLU A 284 -20.07 9.74 -3.98
C GLU A 284 -20.66 9.12 -5.25
N ALA A 285 -20.08 9.39 -6.43
CA ALA A 285 -20.52 8.78 -7.68
C ALA A 285 -20.35 7.24 -7.68
N LEU A 286 -19.28 6.73 -7.07
CA LEU A 286 -19.04 5.29 -6.91
C LEU A 286 -19.94 4.70 -5.82
N ALA A 287 -20.06 5.40 -4.69
CA ALA A 287 -20.82 4.98 -3.53
C ALA A 287 -22.32 4.85 -3.83
N ALA A 288 -22.91 5.86 -4.47
CA ALA A 288 -24.31 5.92 -4.83
C ALA A 288 -24.67 5.10 -6.08
N LEU A 289 -23.69 4.47 -6.74
CA LEU A 289 -23.92 3.63 -7.91
C LEU A 289 -24.92 2.50 -7.55
N PRO A 290 -26.03 2.35 -8.30
CA PRO A 290 -26.93 1.22 -8.07
C PRO A 290 -26.21 -0.11 -8.31
N VAL A 291 -26.29 -1.04 -7.35
CA VAL A 291 -25.60 -2.35 -7.46
C VAL A 291 -26.06 -3.16 -8.67
N ASP A 292 -27.27 -2.94 -9.15
CA ASP A 292 -27.82 -3.63 -10.33
C ASP A 292 -27.12 -3.19 -11.64
N ASN A 293 -26.44 -2.03 -11.63
CA ASN A 293 -25.63 -1.56 -12.75
C ASN A 293 -24.27 -2.28 -12.85
N LEU A 294 -23.89 -3.09 -11.86
CA LEU A 294 -22.66 -3.88 -11.90
C LEU A 294 -22.84 -5.07 -12.86
N ARG A 295 -22.19 -5.02 -14.04
CA ARG A 295 -22.39 -5.97 -15.15
C ARG A 295 -21.70 -7.33 -14.98
N SER A 296 -21.36 -7.74 -13.75
CA SER A 296 -20.68 -9.01 -13.47
C SER A 296 -21.67 -10.12 -13.07
N ARG A 297 -21.63 -11.25 -13.80
CA ARG A 297 -22.45 -12.45 -13.48
C ARG A 297 -22.19 -12.97 -12.07
N HIS A 298 -20.95 -12.87 -11.59
CA HIS A 298 -20.57 -13.27 -10.24
C HIS A 298 -21.18 -12.31 -9.22
N VAL A 299 -21.02 -11.01 -9.44
CA VAL A 299 -21.57 -9.98 -8.54
C VAL A 299 -23.08 -10.08 -8.41
N ARG A 300 -23.82 -10.32 -9.51
CA ARG A 300 -25.29 -10.52 -9.44
C ARG A 300 -25.69 -11.73 -8.60
N ARG A 301 -24.94 -12.84 -8.70
CA ARG A 301 -25.17 -14.04 -7.87
C ARG A 301 -24.90 -13.74 -6.40
N VAL A 302 -23.78 -13.10 -6.09
CA VAL A 302 -23.40 -12.68 -4.73
C VAL A 302 -24.46 -11.74 -4.17
N LEU A 303 -24.85 -10.71 -4.91
CA LEU A 303 -25.86 -9.74 -4.51
C LEU A 303 -27.20 -10.41 -4.15
N THR A 304 -27.63 -11.41 -4.93
CA THR A 304 -28.85 -12.18 -4.65
C THR A 304 -28.75 -12.93 -3.31
N ILE A 305 -27.57 -13.47 -2.98
CA ILE A 305 -27.32 -14.16 -1.71
C ILE A 305 -27.34 -13.16 -0.55
N TYR A 306 -26.58 -12.07 -0.64
CA TYR A 306 -26.48 -11.10 0.45
C TYR A 306 -27.75 -10.28 0.64
N ARG A 307 -28.57 -10.05 -0.40
CA ARG A 307 -29.91 -9.45 -0.26
C ARG A 307 -30.87 -10.33 0.57
N ARG A 308 -30.71 -11.65 0.54
CA ARG A 308 -31.50 -12.58 1.36
C ARG A 308 -31.00 -12.65 2.80
N LEU A 309 -29.71 -12.41 3.00
CA LEU A 309 -29.03 -12.49 4.29
C LEU A 309 -29.06 -11.17 5.08
N SER A 310 -29.13 -10.04 4.38
CA SER A 310 -29.13 -8.71 4.97
C SER A 310 -30.54 -8.28 5.38
N ASN A 311 -30.66 -7.69 6.57
CA ASN A 311 -31.88 -7.02 7.02
C ASN A 311 -32.03 -5.59 6.46
N LYS A 312 -30.98 -5.07 5.80
CA LYS A 312 -30.95 -3.74 5.20
C LYS A 312 -31.07 -3.85 3.67
N PRO A 313 -31.79 -2.93 2.99
CA PRO A 313 -31.80 -2.89 1.54
C PRO A 313 -30.37 -2.68 1.01
N LEU A 314 -29.98 -3.48 0.03
CA LEU A 314 -28.70 -3.35 -0.68
C LEU A 314 -29.00 -2.77 -2.07
N ALA A 315 -29.17 -1.45 -2.12
CA ALA A 315 -29.50 -0.69 -3.32
C ALA A 315 -28.25 -0.05 -3.95
N THR A 316 -27.35 0.45 -3.13
CA THR A 316 -26.13 1.15 -3.57
C THR A 316 -24.86 0.33 -3.32
N VAL A 317 -23.80 0.63 -4.07
CA VAL A 317 -22.50 -0.04 -3.89
C VAL A 317 -21.96 0.18 -2.48
N ARG A 318 -22.15 1.38 -1.90
CA ARG A 318 -21.77 1.67 -0.50
C ARG A 318 -22.40 0.68 0.48
N GLU A 319 -23.73 0.54 0.43
CA GLU A 319 -24.47 -0.37 1.30
C GLU A 319 -24.00 -1.82 1.14
N PHE A 320 -23.72 -2.23 -0.10
CA PHE A 320 -23.27 -3.58 -0.37
C PHE A 320 -21.84 -3.83 0.11
N LEU A 321 -20.93 -2.88 -0.07
CA LEU A 321 -19.56 -2.97 0.46
C LEU A 321 -19.56 -2.98 1.99
N HIS A 322 -20.34 -2.13 2.65
CA HIS A 322 -20.51 -2.19 4.11
C HIS A 322 -21.04 -3.55 4.57
N CYS A 323 -22.05 -4.08 3.89
CA CYS A 323 -22.55 -5.42 4.18
C CYS A 323 -21.41 -6.44 4.06
N LEU A 324 -20.65 -6.47 2.97
CA LEU A 324 -19.55 -7.43 2.83
C LEU A 324 -18.45 -7.25 3.89
N LEU A 325 -18.11 -6.02 4.26
CA LEU A 325 -17.12 -5.71 5.29
C LEU A 325 -17.59 -6.13 6.69
N ASP A 326 -18.85 -5.82 7.07
CA ASP A 326 -19.44 -6.26 8.33
C ASP A 326 -19.40 -7.80 8.45
N TRP A 327 -19.73 -8.48 7.36
CA TRP A 327 -19.77 -9.94 7.31
C TRP A 327 -18.39 -10.58 7.40
N LYS A 328 -17.33 -9.88 6.97
CA LYS A 328 -15.95 -10.32 7.18
C LYS A 328 -15.58 -10.39 8.66
N HIS A 329 -16.18 -9.53 9.48
CA HIS A 329 -15.87 -9.38 10.90
C HIS A 329 -16.85 -10.10 11.84
N ARG A 330 -17.94 -10.67 11.30
CA ARG A 330 -18.91 -11.45 12.08
C ARG A 330 -18.50 -12.91 12.17
N GLU A 331 -18.42 -13.43 13.39
CA GLU A 331 -18.40 -14.87 13.65
C GLU A 331 -19.75 -15.48 13.25
N ALA A 332 -19.74 -16.72 12.78
CA ALA A 332 -20.97 -17.42 12.42
C ALA A 332 -21.89 -17.48 13.67
N PRO A 333 -23.13 -16.98 13.61
CA PRO A 333 -24.02 -17.07 14.75
C PRO A 333 -24.27 -18.54 15.08
N LEU A 334 -24.30 -18.87 16.37
CA LEU A 334 -24.57 -20.23 16.87
C LEU A 334 -25.98 -20.74 16.47
N SER A 335 -26.84 -19.85 15.98
CA SER A 335 -28.17 -20.14 15.43
C SER A 335 -28.42 -19.36 14.14
N PRO A 336 -29.02 -19.96 13.09
CA PRO A 336 -29.29 -19.27 11.83
C PRO A 336 -30.29 -18.09 12.03
N PRO A 337 -30.15 -16.98 11.28
CA PRO A 337 -31.08 -15.86 11.39
C PRO A 337 -32.49 -16.22 10.89
N SER A 338 -33.52 -15.72 11.58
CA SER A 338 -34.93 -15.84 11.15
C SER A 338 -35.15 -15.09 9.84
N VAL A 339 -35.45 -15.83 8.77
CA VAL A 339 -35.76 -15.27 7.44
C VAL A 339 -37.13 -14.59 7.48
N LYS A 340 -37.22 -13.31 7.11
CA LYS A 340 -38.50 -12.62 6.93
C LYS A 340 -39.16 -13.10 5.63
N THR A 341 -40.35 -13.68 5.71
CA THR A 341 -41.21 -14.02 4.57
C THR A 341 -41.83 -12.76 3.97
N SER A 342 -41.66 -12.54 2.67
CA SER A 342 -42.40 -11.53 1.91
C SER A 342 -43.36 -12.23 0.94
N PRO A 343 -44.65 -11.86 0.89
CA PRO A 343 -45.58 -12.40 -0.09
C PRO A 343 -45.46 -11.60 -1.39
N ARG A 344 -45.51 -12.31 -2.53
CA ARG A 344 -45.63 -11.80 -3.93
C ARG A 344 -44.32 -11.48 -4.66
N LEU A 345 -43.82 -12.49 -5.39
CA LEU A 345 -43.66 -12.49 -6.86
C LEU A 345 -43.12 -13.88 -7.26
N THR A 346 -44.00 -14.73 -7.77
CA THR A 346 -43.68 -16.05 -8.32
C THR A 346 -43.31 -15.89 -9.79
N PHE A 347 -42.01 -15.80 -10.11
CA PHE A 347 -41.49 -16.30 -11.39
C PHE A 347 -39.99 -16.65 -11.29
N LEU A 348 -39.69 -17.89 -11.68
CA LEU A 348 -38.40 -18.49 -12.04
C LEU A 348 -37.28 -18.51 -10.99
N LEU A 349 -37.24 -19.59 -10.20
CA LEU A 349 -36.00 -20.36 -10.01
C LEU A 349 -36.32 -21.86 -9.87
N PRO A 350 -35.44 -22.77 -10.34
CA PRO A 350 -35.71 -24.21 -10.44
C PRO A 350 -35.94 -24.89 -9.09
N LYS A 351 -36.86 -25.86 -9.09
CA LYS A 351 -37.18 -26.75 -7.97
C LYS A 351 -35.91 -27.46 -7.46
N SER A 352 -35.69 -27.45 -6.15
CA SER A 352 -34.57 -28.12 -5.50
C SER A 352 -34.77 -29.63 -5.52
N CYS A 353 -33.82 -30.35 -6.11
CA CYS A 353 -33.76 -31.80 -6.08
C CYS A 353 -33.25 -32.29 -4.72
N VAL A 354 -34.03 -33.19 -4.13
CA VAL A 354 -33.61 -34.13 -3.09
C VAL A 354 -32.31 -34.79 -3.51
N VAL A 355 -31.37 -34.92 -2.57
CA VAL A 355 -30.07 -35.60 -2.75
C VAL A 355 -30.31 -37.08 -3.06
N LYS A 356 -30.51 -37.40 -4.34
CA LYS A 356 -30.13 -38.67 -4.93
C LYS A 356 -28.81 -38.43 -5.65
N ARG A 357 -27.79 -39.25 -5.33
CA ARG A 357 -26.44 -39.21 -5.90
C ARG A 357 -26.47 -38.69 -7.33
N LEU A 358 -25.86 -37.53 -7.57
CA LEU A 358 -25.73 -36.92 -8.88
C LEU A 358 -25.09 -37.93 -9.85
N ARG A 359 -25.90 -38.62 -10.65
CA ARG A 359 -25.45 -39.11 -11.96
C ARG A 359 -25.11 -37.86 -12.76
N GLN A 360 -23.83 -37.67 -13.09
CA GLN A 360 -23.40 -36.59 -13.99
C GLN A 360 -24.28 -36.59 -15.26
N PRO A 361 -24.74 -35.42 -15.75
CA PRO A 361 -25.52 -35.35 -16.97
C PRO A 361 -24.67 -35.87 -18.13
N CYS A 362 -25.14 -36.94 -18.77
CA CYS A 362 -24.47 -37.53 -19.91
C CYS A 362 -24.74 -36.66 -21.14
N LYS A 363 -23.71 -36.23 -21.87
CA LYS A 363 -23.86 -35.45 -23.11
C LYS A 363 -23.93 -36.38 -24.32
N ARG A 364 -24.70 -36.07 -25.36
CA ARG A 364 -24.60 -36.84 -26.62
C ARG A 364 -23.22 -36.63 -27.20
N PHE A 365 -22.60 -37.71 -27.68
CA PHE A 365 -21.26 -37.64 -28.23
C PHE A 365 -21.21 -36.71 -29.47
N GLU A 366 -22.31 -36.60 -30.21
CA GLU A 366 -22.50 -35.62 -31.28
C GLU A 366 -22.25 -34.18 -30.82
N ASP A 367 -22.82 -33.77 -29.68
CA ASP A 367 -22.64 -32.42 -29.11
C ASP A 367 -21.23 -32.20 -28.56
N VAL A 368 -20.58 -33.28 -28.11
CA VAL A 368 -19.19 -33.24 -27.63
C VAL A 368 -18.24 -33.08 -28.80
N VAL A 369 -18.51 -33.73 -29.94
CA VAL A 369 -17.70 -33.61 -31.16
C VAL A 369 -17.77 -32.20 -31.75
N ASP A 370 -18.91 -31.52 -31.67
CA ASP A 370 -19.06 -30.14 -32.16
C ASP A 370 -18.26 -29.10 -31.36
N LEU A 371 -17.84 -29.45 -30.13
CA LEU A 371 -17.03 -28.61 -29.26
C LEU A 371 -15.53 -28.95 -29.29
N LEU A 372 -15.13 -29.97 -30.07
CA LEU A 372 -13.76 -30.46 -30.14
C LEU A 372 -13.11 -30.07 -31.47
N GLU A 373 -12.10 -29.19 -31.42
CA GLU A 373 -11.25 -28.90 -32.59
C GLU A 373 -10.33 -30.10 -32.86
N CYS A 374 -10.62 -30.90 -33.90
CA CYS A 374 -9.75 -32.02 -34.28
C CYS A 374 -9.68 -32.26 -35.79
N ARG A 375 -8.65 -33.02 -36.21
CA ARG A 375 -8.29 -33.27 -37.62
C ARG A 375 -9.16 -34.31 -38.35
N TRP A 376 -10.03 -35.04 -37.62
CA TRP A 376 -10.91 -36.05 -38.21
C TRP A 376 -12.33 -35.48 -38.37
N SER A 377 -13.03 -35.86 -39.44
CA SER A 377 -14.38 -35.36 -39.69
C SER A 377 -15.39 -35.89 -38.65
N LYS A 378 -16.44 -35.10 -38.37
CA LYS A 378 -17.54 -35.46 -37.44
C LYS A 378 -18.08 -36.87 -37.70
N LYS A 379 -18.38 -37.20 -38.96
CA LYS A 379 -18.86 -38.52 -39.39
C LYS A 379 -17.89 -39.66 -39.02
N ARG A 380 -16.58 -39.42 -39.15
CA ARG A 380 -15.54 -40.42 -38.84
C ARG A 380 -15.38 -40.65 -37.33
N LEU A 381 -15.61 -39.61 -36.52
CA LEU A 381 -15.59 -39.71 -35.05
C LEU A 381 -16.82 -40.44 -34.51
N LEU A 382 -18.00 -40.15 -35.06
CA LEU A 382 -19.25 -40.82 -34.67
C LEU A 382 -19.19 -42.31 -34.99
N ASN A 383 -18.81 -42.68 -36.22
CA ASN A 383 -18.64 -44.09 -36.61
C ASN A 383 -17.59 -44.81 -35.74
N ALA A 384 -16.48 -44.14 -35.40
CA ALA A 384 -15.46 -44.71 -34.52
C ALA A 384 -15.97 -44.90 -33.07
N ALA A 385 -16.83 -44.01 -32.58
CA ALA A 385 -17.45 -44.15 -31.26
C ALA A 385 -18.49 -45.27 -31.22
N GLU A 386 -19.28 -45.45 -32.27
CA GLU A 386 -20.22 -46.58 -32.41
C GLU A 386 -19.46 -47.92 -32.40
N VAL A 387 -18.37 -48.04 -33.18
CA VAL A 387 -17.53 -49.25 -33.19
C VAL A 387 -16.94 -49.55 -31.81
N VAL A 388 -16.53 -48.52 -31.06
CA VAL A 388 -16.04 -48.70 -29.67
C VAL A 388 -17.16 -49.17 -28.75
N VAL A 389 -18.40 -48.68 -28.91
CA VAL A 389 -19.57 -49.14 -28.15
C VAL A 389 -19.96 -50.57 -28.49
N ASP A 390 -19.96 -50.95 -29.77
CA ASP A 390 -20.26 -52.31 -30.20
C ASP A 390 -19.25 -53.30 -29.62
N LYS A 391 -17.95 -52.96 -29.67
CA LYS A 391 -16.90 -53.81 -29.06
C LYS A 391 -16.97 -53.85 -27.54
N LEU A 392 -17.34 -52.75 -26.90
CA LEU A 392 -17.64 -52.75 -25.47
C LEU A 392 -18.84 -53.65 -25.17
N ARG A 393 -19.88 -53.69 -26.01
CA ARG A 393 -21.09 -54.51 -25.84
C ARG A 393 -20.79 -56.00 -26.02
N GLU A 394 -20.01 -56.37 -27.03
CA GLU A 394 -19.57 -57.76 -27.27
C GLU A 394 -18.75 -58.34 -26.11
N HIS A 395 -17.98 -57.49 -25.41
CA HIS A 395 -17.13 -57.90 -24.29
C HIS A 395 -17.76 -57.68 -22.91
N ALA A 396 -18.91 -56.99 -22.81
CA ALA A 396 -19.55 -56.61 -21.56
C ALA A 396 -20.65 -57.59 -21.12
N ASN A 397 -20.26 -58.76 -20.61
CA ASN A 397 -21.15 -59.57 -19.76
C ASN A 397 -21.27 -58.97 -18.34
N GLY A 398 -21.62 -57.69 -18.23
CA GLY A 398 -21.76 -56.97 -16.95
C GLY A 398 -20.46 -56.69 -16.18
N ARG A 399 -19.28 -56.92 -16.78
CA ARG A 399 -17.96 -56.64 -16.18
C ARG A 399 -17.31 -55.38 -16.76
N LYS A 400 -16.58 -54.65 -15.91
CA LYS A 400 -15.80 -53.45 -16.20
C LYS A 400 -14.58 -53.77 -17.09
N ILE A 401 -14.49 -53.21 -18.30
CA ILE A 401 -13.42 -53.50 -19.26
C ILE A 401 -12.29 -52.46 -19.14
N SER A 402 -11.03 -52.88 -19.12
CA SER A 402 -9.89 -51.95 -19.03
C SER A 402 -9.64 -51.19 -20.34
N ARG A 403 -9.12 -49.96 -20.26
CA ARG A 403 -8.76 -49.15 -21.46
C ARG A 403 -7.97 -49.93 -22.52
N GLN A 404 -7.01 -50.74 -22.08
CA GLN A 404 -6.13 -51.50 -22.99
C GLN A 404 -6.90 -52.59 -23.73
N ALA A 405 -7.80 -53.30 -23.05
CA ALA A 405 -8.64 -54.32 -23.68
C ALA A 405 -9.63 -53.71 -24.70
N VAL A 406 -10.24 -52.55 -24.40
CA VAL A 406 -11.09 -51.82 -25.37
C VAL A 406 -10.30 -51.42 -26.60
N ARG A 407 -9.08 -50.90 -26.39
CA ARG A 407 -8.18 -50.51 -27.48
C ARG A 407 -7.81 -51.71 -28.35
N ASP A 408 -7.46 -52.84 -27.76
CA ASP A 408 -7.01 -54.01 -28.51
C ASP A 408 -8.17 -54.68 -29.27
N ALA A 409 -9.38 -54.70 -28.71
CA ALA A 409 -10.59 -55.19 -29.37
C ALA A 409 -11.04 -54.31 -30.56
N ALA A 410 -10.94 -52.98 -30.43
CA ALA A 410 -11.35 -52.04 -31.48
C ALA A 410 -10.25 -51.77 -32.53
N ARG A 411 -8.99 -52.15 -32.27
CA ARG A 411 -7.83 -51.90 -33.16
C ARG A 411 -8.03 -52.47 -34.56
N GLY A 412 -8.58 -53.69 -34.66
CA GLY A 412 -8.82 -54.36 -35.94
C GLY A 412 -9.91 -53.71 -36.80
N ALA A 413 -10.85 -52.99 -36.19
CA ALA A 413 -11.98 -52.36 -36.89
C ALA A 413 -11.73 -50.89 -37.27
N ILE A 414 -10.96 -50.14 -36.46
CA ILE A 414 -10.71 -48.71 -36.70
C ILE A 414 -9.39 -48.46 -37.45
N GLY A 415 -8.36 -49.30 -37.25
CA GLY A 415 -7.06 -49.24 -37.93
C GLY A 415 -6.17 -48.03 -37.59
N ASP A 416 -6.75 -46.84 -37.49
CA ASP A 416 -6.08 -45.59 -37.09
C ASP A 416 -5.97 -45.53 -35.56
N THR A 417 -4.77 -45.81 -35.05
CA THR A 417 -4.48 -45.86 -33.61
C THR A 417 -4.61 -44.51 -32.93
N GLY A 418 -4.42 -43.40 -33.65
CA GLY A 418 -4.57 -42.03 -33.14
C GLY A 418 -6.03 -41.61 -33.02
N LEU A 419 -6.87 -42.02 -33.96
CA LEU A 419 -8.33 -41.84 -33.88
C LEU A 419 -8.91 -42.65 -32.70
N LEU A 420 -8.47 -43.89 -32.53
CA LEU A 420 -8.92 -44.78 -31.46
C LEU A 420 -8.54 -44.27 -30.05
N ASP A 421 -7.26 -44.02 -29.79
CA ASP A 421 -6.78 -42.77 -29.15
C ASP A 421 -7.82 -41.82 -28.56
N PHE A 422 -8.15 -40.93 -29.47
CA PHE A 422 -8.86 -39.72 -29.23
C PHE A 422 -10.31 -39.99 -28.83
N VAL A 423 -10.96 -40.95 -29.48
CA VAL A 423 -12.33 -41.37 -29.18
C VAL A 423 -12.40 -42.00 -27.78
N ILE A 424 -11.54 -42.96 -27.44
CA ILE A 424 -11.51 -43.59 -26.09
C ILE A 424 -11.24 -42.55 -25.00
N LYS A 425 -10.41 -41.54 -25.28
CA LYS A 425 -10.15 -40.45 -24.33
C LYS A 425 -11.37 -39.53 -24.12
N SER A 426 -12.20 -39.37 -25.15
CA SER A 426 -13.34 -38.44 -25.18
C SER A 426 -14.65 -39.07 -24.72
N LEU A 427 -14.75 -40.40 -24.72
CA LEU A 427 -15.89 -41.15 -24.20
C LEU A 427 -15.86 -41.21 -22.67
N ASN A 428 -16.43 -40.19 -22.01
CA ASN A 428 -16.64 -40.18 -20.56
C ASN A 428 -17.98 -39.52 -20.21
N ASN A 429 -18.93 -40.31 -19.71
CA ASN A 429 -20.31 -39.89 -19.49
C ASN A 429 -20.94 -39.34 -20.78
N THR A 430 -20.75 -40.06 -21.89
CA THR A 430 -21.26 -39.68 -23.20
C THR A 430 -22.25 -40.70 -23.72
N VAL A 431 -23.34 -40.23 -24.32
CA VAL A 431 -24.35 -41.06 -24.99
C VAL A 431 -23.94 -41.24 -26.45
N VAL A 432 -23.85 -42.50 -26.89
CA VAL A 432 -23.56 -42.89 -28.29
C VAL A 432 -24.65 -43.89 -28.68
N GLY A 433 -25.52 -43.50 -29.61
CA GLY A 433 -26.76 -44.24 -29.88
C GLY A 433 -27.62 -44.36 -28.60
N ASN A 434 -28.09 -45.58 -28.30
CA ASN A 434 -28.90 -45.87 -27.10
C ASN A 434 -28.05 -46.34 -25.90
N HIS A 435 -26.75 -46.03 -25.87
CA HIS A 435 -25.88 -46.49 -24.79
C HIS A 435 -25.08 -45.34 -24.16
N ILE A 436 -24.94 -45.39 -22.84
CA ILE A 436 -24.10 -44.48 -22.06
C ILE A 436 -22.76 -45.14 -21.78
N VAL A 437 -21.67 -44.51 -22.23
CA VAL A 437 -20.31 -44.93 -21.92
C VAL A 437 -19.80 -44.18 -20.69
N ARG A 438 -19.54 -44.90 -19.60
CA ARG A 438 -18.92 -44.33 -18.38
C ARG A 438 -17.48 -44.80 -18.25
N ARG A 439 -16.60 -43.87 -17.87
CA ARG A 439 -15.20 -44.16 -17.55
C ARG A 439 -14.96 -43.91 -16.06
N VAL A 440 -14.71 -44.97 -15.32
CA VAL A 440 -14.55 -44.91 -13.86
C VAL A 440 -13.16 -45.42 -13.48
N PRO A 441 -12.38 -44.67 -12.68
CA PRO A 441 -11.12 -45.17 -12.14
C PRO A 441 -11.38 -46.27 -11.10
N ASP A 442 -10.61 -47.34 -11.16
CA ASP A 442 -10.60 -48.38 -10.13
C ASP A 442 -10.05 -47.81 -8.81
N PRO A 443 -10.77 -47.91 -7.69
CA PRO A 443 -10.31 -47.42 -6.39
C PRO A 443 -8.99 -48.06 -5.91
N GLU A 444 -8.66 -49.30 -6.31
CA GLU A 444 -7.46 -49.99 -5.81
C GLU A 444 -6.20 -49.66 -6.63
N ASN A 445 -6.30 -49.66 -7.97
CA ASN A 445 -5.15 -49.53 -8.86
C ASN A 445 -5.12 -48.22 -9.68
N ARG A 446 -6.13 -47.34 -9.51
CA ARG A 446 -6.34 -46.09 -10.27
C ARG A 446 -6.38 -46.25 -11.80
N LEU A 447 -6.47 -47.48 -12.31
CA LEU A 447 -6.62 -47.79 -13.74
C LEU A 447 -8.07 -47.51 -14.19
N LEU A 448 -8.23 -46.96 -15.41
CA LEU A 448 -9.53 -46.56 -15.93
C LEU A 448 -10.27 -47.75 -16.56
N HIS A 449 -11.49 -48.02 -16.08
CA HIS A 449 -12.39 -49.00 -16.67
C HIS A 449 -13.59 -48.34 -17.36
N PHE A 450 -14.07 -49.00 -18.40
CA PHE A 450 -15.26 -48.63 -19.18
C PHE A 450 -16.43 -49.54 -18.81
N SER A 451 -17.62 -48.96 -18.68
CA SER A 451 -18.88 -49.66 -18.50
C SER A 451 -19.96 -49.05 -19.40
N LEU A 452 -20.84 -49.91 -19.93
CA LEU A 452 -22.00 -49.53 -20.74
C LEU A 452 -23.28 -49.61 -19.90
N GLU A 453 -24.13 -48.61 -20.03
CA GLU A 453 -25.53 -48.61 -19.52
C GLU A 453 -26.48 -48.35 -20.70
N GLU A 454 -27.63 -49.01 -20.74
CA GLU A 454 -28.65 -48.82 -21.79
C GLU A 454 -29.49 -47.55 -21.50
N TYR A 455 -29.73 -46.74 -22.54
CA TYR A 455 -30.47 -45.48 -22.49
C TYR A 455 -31.90 -45.69 -23.02
N VAL A 456 -32.91 -45.42 -22.19
CA VAL A 456 -34.34 -45.50 -22.53
C VAL A 456 -34.89 -44.08 -22.62
N GLU A 457 -35.42 -43.70 -23.79
CA GLU A 457 -36.14 -42.42 -23.96
C GLU A 457 -37.52 -42.49 -23.28
N PRO A 458 -38.00 -41.41 -22.63
CA PRO A 458 -39.38 -41.35 -22.14
C PRO A 458 -40.31 -40.96 -23.30
N ASP A 459 -40.96 -41.94 -23.92
CA ASP A 459 -41.89 -41.70 -25.02
C ASP A 459 -43.37 -41.72 -24.59
N SER A 460 -44.05 -40.64 -24.98
CA SER A 460 -45.43 -40.55 -25.53
C SER A 460 -46.55 -41.46 -25.02
N ASP A 461 -47.62 -40.85 -24.46
CA ASP A 461 -48.96 -41.47 -24.40
C ASP A 461 -50.07 -40.53 -24.95
N PRO A 462 -51.14 -41.07 -25.57
CA PRO A 462 -52.21 -40.34 -26.26
C PRO A 462 -53.47 -40.06 -25.38
N GLU A 463 -54.40 -39.27 -25.93
CA GLU A 463 -55.66 -38.75 -25.35
C GLU A 463 -56.52 -39.71 -24.49
N PRO A 464 -57.26 -39.20 -23.49
CA PRO A 464 -58.42 -39.87 -22.92
C PRO A 464 -59.76 -39.13 -23.20
N ALA A 465 -60.81 -39.90 -23.47
CA ALA A 465 -62.21 -39.50 -23.32
C ALA A 465 -63.02 -40.71 -22.80
N PRO A 466 -64.25 -40.54 -22.28
CA PRO A 466 -64.56 -39.81 -21.05
C PRO A 466 -65.51 -40.61 -20.11
N GLN A 467 -65.82 -40.03 -18.94
CA GLN A 467 -67.01 -40.32 -18.08
C GLN A 467 -66.91 -41.57 -17.16
N LEU A 468 -67.47 -41.65 -15.94
CA LEU A 468 -68.52 -40.91 -15.21
C LEU A 468 -68.24 -41.01 -13.68
N GLU A 469 -68.77 -40.02 -12.94
CA GLU A 469 -69.45 -40.17 -11.64
C GLU A 469 -68.70 -40.17 -10.28
N PRO A 470 -69.36 -39.73 -9.17
CA PRO A 470 -69.05 -38.46 -8.53
C PRO A 470 -68.97 -38.54 -6.99
N GLU A 471 -69.00 -37.35 -6.38
CA GLU A 471 -69.44 -37.02 -5.01
C GLU A 471 -68.37 -36.74 -3.95
N LEU A 472 -68.70 -35.71 -3.18
CA LEU A 472 -67.88 -34.90 -2.29
C LEU A 472 -67.85 -35.43 -0.85
N ASP A 473 -66.72 -35.13 -0.20
CA ASP A 473 -66.51 -34.79 1.24
C ASP A 473 -66.71 -35.90 2.30
N PRO A 474 -65.99 -35.87 3.46
CA PRO A 474 -65.45 -34.67 4.13
C PRO A 474 -64.04 -34.75 4.77
N GLU A 475 -63.48 -33.57 4.99
CA GLU A 475 -62.69 -33.08 6.13
C GLU A 475 -61.61 -33.91 6.86
N LEU A 476 -60.44 -33.23 6.96
CA LEU A 476 -59.48 -33.16 8.08
C LEU A 476 -58.66 -34.41 8.44
N VAL A 477 -57.36 -34.40 8.09
CA VAL A 477 -56.24 -34.43 9.08
C VAL A 477 -55.00 -33.78 8.44
N GLU A 478 -54.39 -32.85 9.18
CA GLU A 478 -53.12 -32.20 8.89
C GLU A 478 -51.96 -33.20 8.69
N ILE A 479 -51.13 -32.97 7.68
CA ILE A 479 -49.73 -33.42 7.71
C ILE A 479 -48.88 -32.20 7.39
N ASP A 480 -48.33 -31.63 8.46
CA ASP A 480 -47.24 -30.65 8.45
C ASP A 480 -46.11 -31.13 7.54
N ALA A 481 -45.94 -30.44 6.42
CA ALA A 481 -44.69 -30.43 5.69
C ALA A 481 -44.13 -29.01 5.76
N GLU A 482 -43.61 -28.65 6.95
CA GLU A 482 -42.71 -27.51 7.13
C GLU A 482 -41.61 -27.57 6.08
N SER A 483 -41.81 -26.85 4.98
CA SER A 483 -40.81 -26.68 3.94
C SER A 483 -39.86 -25.60 4.43
N THR A 484 -38.89 -25.98 5.27
CA THR A 484 -37.84 -25.08 5.72
C THR A 484 -37.05 -24.60 4.48
N PRO A 485 -36.86 -23.29 4.26
CA PRO A 485 -36.03 -22.78 3.18
C PRO A 485 -34.61 -23.36 3.30
N PRO A 486 -33.89 -23.62 2.18
CA PRO A 486 -32.51 -24.12 2.26
C PRO A 486 -31.68 -23.13 3.09
N ALA A 487 -31.14 -23.62 4.21
CA ALA A 487 -30.35 -22.81 5.13
C ALA A 487 -29.22 -22.12 4.36
N VAL A 488 -29.23 -20.79 4.33
CA VAL A 488 -28.18 -20.04 3.65
C VAL A 488 -26.90 -20.23 4.45
N ARG A 489 -25.93 -20.94 3.86
CA ARG A 489 -24.62 -21.21 4.47
C ARG A 489 -23.90 -19.90 4.75
N TRP A 490 -23.37 -19.75 5.97
CA TRP A 490 -22.52 -18.62 6.33
C TRP A 490 -21.27 -18.58 5.43
N PRO A 491 -21.00 -17.47 4.72
CA PRO A 491 -19.81 -17.34 3.89
C PRO A 491 -18.53 -17.42 4.71
N SER A 492 -17.51 -18.13 4.24
CA SER A 492 -16.17 -18.08 4.82
C SER A 492 -15.49 -16.74 4.55
N THR A 493 -14.52 -16.35 5.38
CA THR A 493 -13.73 -15.12 5.17
C THR A 493 -13.11 -15.06 3.77
N SER A 494 -12.64 -16.19 3.25
CA SER A 494 -12.06 -16.28 1.90
C SER A 494 -13.07 -16.05 0.77
N GLU A 495 -14.34 -16.42 1.00
CA GLU A 495 -15.43 -16.16 0.06
C GLU A 495 -15.83 -14.69 0.08
N VAL A 496 -15.97 -14.10 1.27
CA VAL A 496 -16.22 -12.66 1.42
C VAL A 496 -15.13 -11.83 0.74
N GLU A 497 -13.86 -12.20 0.90
CA GLU A 497 -12.75 -11.49 0.24
C GLU A 497 -12.77 -11.63 -1.29
N ARG A 498 -13.17 -12.79 -1.81
CA ARG A 498 -13.35 -12.98 -3.25
C ARG A 498 -14.49 -12.11 -3.78
N ASP A 499 -15.58 -12.03 -3.02
CA ASP A 499 -16.77 -11.27 -3.36
C ASP A 499 -16.49 -9.76 -3.32
N LEU A 500 -15.82 -9.27 -2.27
CA LEU A 500 -15.31 -7.89 -2.19
C LEU A 500 -14.47 -7.53 -3.41
N ARG A 501 -13.51 -8.39 -3.77
CA ARG A 501 -12.65 -8.14 -4.94
C ARG A 501 -13.45 -8.06 -6.24
N ALA A 502 -14.45 -8.94 -6.41
CA ALA A 502 -15.30 -8.94 -7.59
C ALA A 502 -16.17 -7.67 -7.67
N VAL A 503 -16.71 -7.20 -6.54
CA VAL A 503 -17.49 -5.96 -6.46
C VAL A 503 -16.63 -4.74 -6.75
N CYS A 504 -15.46 -4.61 -6.11
CA CYS A 504 -14.54 -3.49 -6.37
C CYS A 504 -14.13 -3.41 -7.84
N ARG A 505 -13.83 -4.55 -8.47
CA ARG A 505 -13.51 -4.62 -9.90
C ARG A 505 -14.69 -4.18 -10.77
N ALA A 506 -15.88 -4.74 -10.53
CA ALA A 506 -17.07 -4.39 -11.32
C ALA A 506 -17.47 -2.92 -11.15
N MET A 507 -17.27 -2.35 -9.97
CA MET A 507 -17.48 -0.93 -9.67
C MET A 507 -16.49 -0.06 -10.45
N ALA A 508 -15.20 -0.39 -10.42
CA ALA A 508 -14.17 0.33 -11.16
C ALA A 508 -14.42 0.27 -12.68
N GLU A 509 -14.88 -0.87 -13.21
CA GLU A 509 -15.26 -1.02 -14.62
C GLU A 509 -16.51 -0.20 -14.99
N ALA A 510 -17.49 -0.08 -14.08
CA ALA A 510 -18.73 0.64 -14.34
C ALA A 510 -18.59 2.17 -14.32
N ARG A 511 -17.57 2.69 -13.61
CA ARG A 511 -17.26 4.12 -13.44
C ARG A 511 -15.74 4.32 -13.40
N SER A 512 -15.08 4.05 -14.52
CA SER A 512 -13.61 4.09 -14.62
C SER A 512 -13.00 5.44 -14.27
N GLU A 513 -13.57 6.54 -14.74
CA GLU A 513 -13.07 7.89 -14.45
C GLU A 513 -13.13 8.24 -12.97
N ALA A 514 -14.25 7.95 -12.30
CA ALA A 514 -14.40 8.18 -10.87
C ALA A 514 -13.45 7.28 -10.06
N ALA A 515 -13.33 6.00 -10.44
CA ALA A 515 -12.38 5.09 -9.80
C ALA A 515 -10.94 5.58 -9.97
N GLN A 516 -10.56 6.07 -11.15
CA GLN A 516 -9.24 6.62 -11.40
C GLN A 516 -8.98 7.89 -10.59
N ALA A 517 -9.95 8.80 -10.49
CA ALA A 517 -9.83 10.00 -9.66
C ALA A 517 -9.56 9.68 -8.17
N VAL A 518 -10.22 8.64 -7.64
CA VAL A 518 -9.95 8.13 -6.28
C VAL A 518 -8.55 7.54 -6.16
N LEU A 519 -8.11 6.78 -7.17
CA LEU A 519 -6.77 6.14 -7.20
C LEU A 519 -5.62 7.13 -7.44
N ASP A 520 -5.88 8.27 -8.07
CA ASP A 520 -4.91 9.36 -8.25
C ASP A 520 -4.74 10.20 -6.97
N CYS A 521 -5.69 10.12 -6.02
CA CYS A 521 -5.60 10.73 -4.70
C CYS A 521 -4.76 9.84 -3.75
N LYS A 522 -3.44 9.94 -3.86
CA LYS A 522 -2.48 9.10 -3.11
C LYS A 522 -1.72 9.84 -2.01
N HIS A 523 -1.71 11.16 -1.97
CA HIS A 523 -0.93 11.93 -1.01
C HIS A 523 -1.77 12.38 0.18
N TRP A 524 -1.41 11.87 1.36
CA TRP A 524 -2.10 12.14 2.61
C TRP A 524 -1.15 12.79 3.59
N VAL A 525 -1.64 13.72 4.39
CA VAL A 525 -0.86 14.41 5.42
C VAL A 525 -1.64 14.42 6.72
N LYS A 526 -0.96 14.17 7.84
CA LYS A 526 -1.44 14.49 9.18
C LYS A 526 -0.64 15.66 9.73
N TRP A 527 -1.35 16.62 10.32
CA TRP A 527 -0.78 17.78 10.99
C TRP A 527 -1.00 17.63 12.50
N TRP A 528 0.03 17.89 13.30
CA TRP A 528 -0.06 17.84 14.77
C TRP A 528 -0.31 19.21 15.40
N GLY A 529 -0.06 20.30 14.66
CA GLY A 529 -0.28 21.68 15.14
C GLY A 529 0.66 22.08 16.28
N LEU A 530 0.55 23.35 16.70
CA LEU A 530 1.05 23.84 17.99
C LEU A 530 -0.13 23.83 18.95
N GLY A 531 -0.03 23.10 20.06
CA GLY A 531 -1.05 23.06 21.09
C GLY A 531 -0.73 24.03 22.22
N ASP A 532 -1.78 24.59 22.84
CA ASP A 532 -1.67 25.28 24.13
C ASP A 532 -1.49 24.24 25.22
N GLU A 533 -0.24 24.03 25.61
CA GLU A 533 0.11 23.19 26.75
C GLU A 533 -0.06 24.02 28.03
N SER A 534 -0.56 23.40 29.08
CA SER A 534 -0.59 24.00 30.41
C SER A 534 0.81 23.89 31.06
N ASP A 535 1.82 24.48 30.43
CA ASP A 535 3.19 24.55 30.92
C ASP A 535 3.73 25.98 30.95
N ASP A 536 4.83 26.19 31.68
CA ASP A 536 5.44 27.52 31.83
C ASP A 536 6.33 27.90 30.62
N GLN A 537 5.91 27.51 29.40
CA GLN A 537 6.64 27.73 28.16
C GLN A 537 5.80 28.39 27.06
N LEU A 538 6.47 29.19 26.23
CA LEU A 538 5.91 29.80 25.03
C LEU A 538 6.52 29.19 23.79
N ARG A 539 5.67 28.99 22.78
CA ARG A 539 6.05 28.37 21.51
C ARG A 539 5.78 29.37 20.41
N PHE A 540 6.82 29.80 19.73
CA PHE A 540 6.73 30.77 18.64
C PHE A 540 7.02 30.12 17.30
N LEU A 541 6.35 30.61 16.26
CA LEU A 541 6.71 30.34 14.87
C LEU A 541 7.67 31.42 14.38
N VAL A 542 8.92 31.04 14.16
CA VAL A 542 9.99 31.94 13.74
C VAL A 542 10.13 31.92 12.21
N GLU A 543 9.83 33.05 11.58
CA GLU A 543 10.01 33.29 10.15
C GLU A 543 11.22 34.19 9.90
N TRP A 544 12.19 33.72 9.13
CA TRP A 544 13.26 34.59 8.65
C TRP A 544 12.73 35.62 7.65
N ARG A 545 13.16 36.87 7.81
CA ARG A 545 12.90 37.97 6.87
C ARG A 545 14.18 38.28 6.07
N PRO A 546 14.20 37.95 4.77
CA PRO A 546 15.35 38.24 3.92
C PRO A 546 15.53 39.75 3.72
N GLN A 547 16.78 40.16 3.49
CA GLN A 547 17.15 41.46 2.97
C GLN A 547 16.60 41.63 1.54
N GLN A 548 16.56 42.88 1.05
CA GLN A 548 15.97 43.19 -0.26
C GLN A 548 16.61 42.41 -1.42
N TRP A 549 17.94 42.26 -1.40
CA TRP A 549 18.65 41.50 -2.43
C TRP A 549 18.40 39.99 -2.29
N GLU A 550 18.35 39.46 -1.06
CA GLU A 550 18.04 38.04 -0.79
C GLU A 550 16.62 37.69 -1.23
N ALA A 551 15.66 38.59 -1.00
CA ALA A 551 14.27 38.44 -1.43
C ALA A 551 14.13 38.37 -2.95
N THR A 552 15.01 39.05 -3.69
CA THR A 552 15.00 39.03 -5.17
C THR A 552 15.45 37.66 -5.71
N GLU A 553 16.34 36.98 -4.99
CA GLU A 553 16.84 35.63 -5.29
C GLU A 553 15.91 34.51 -4.82
N LEU A 554 14.85 34.83 -4.06
CA LEU A 554 13.88 33.88 -3.54
C LEU A 554 12.61 33.89 -4.40
N THR A 555 12.62 33.09 -5.46
CA THR A 555 11.49 32.97 -6.39
C THR A 555 10.39 32.02 -5.91
N ARG A 556 10.67 31.19 -4.90
CA ARG A 556 9.74 30.22 -4.32
C ARG A 556 8.97 30.84 -3.14
N PRO A 557 7.76 30.34 -2.82
CA PRO A 557 7.05 30.73 -1.61
C PRO A 557 7.92 30.52 -0.37
N MET A 558 7.84 31.46 0.58
CA MET A 558 8.51 31.31 1.87
C MET A 558 7.98 30.07 2.60
N PRO A 559 8.86 29.19 3.10
CA PRO A 559 8.42 28.00 3.79
C PRO A 559 7.90 28.31 5.20
N PRO A 560 7.23 27.35 5.84
CA PRO A 560 6.71 27.53 7.20
C PRO A 560 7.84 27.88 8.20
N GLY A 561 7.55 28.79 9.13
CA GLY A 561 8.48 29.16 10.20
C GLY A 561 8.93 27.98 11.06
N ASP A 562 10.08 28.10 11.72
CA ASP A 562 10.59 27.09 12.67
C ASP A 562 9.95 27.28 14.05
N ILE A 563 9.90 26.21 14.85
CA ILE A 563 9.32 26.28 16.20
C ILE A 563 10.43 26.63 17.20
N VAL A 564 10.24 27.71 17.94
CA VAL A 564 11.11 28.12 19.04
C VAL A 564 10.34 28.03 20.34
N VAL A 565 10.97 27.45 21.37
CA VAL A 565 10.36 27.29 22.69
C VAL A 565 11.20 28.02 23.72
N VAL A 566 10.58 28.93 24.47
CA VAL A 566 11.24 29.74 25.51
C VAL A 566 10.40 29.75 26.80
N PRO A 567 11.00 29.98 27.98
CA PRO A 567 10.23 30.17 29.21
C PRO A 567 9.28 31.37 29.16
N LEU A 568 8.18 31.35 29.93
CA LEU A 568 7.22 32.46 30.02
C LEU A 568 7.85 33.83 30.36
N HIS A 569 8.96 33.84 31.10
CA HIS A 569 9.65 35.04 31.54
C HIS A 569 10.87 35.37 30.67
N ALA A 570 10.99 34.77 29.49
CA ALA A 570 12.09 35.05 28.58
C ALA A 570 12.08 36.53 28.15
N SER A 571 13.27 37.11 28.12
CA SER A 571 13.53 38.43 27.53
C SER A 571 13.56 38.35 26.00
N ILE A 572 13.45 39.50 25.34
CA ILE A 572 13.60 39.60 23.88
C ILE A 572 14.98 39.10 23.43
N GLY A 573 16.02 39.42 24.21
CA GLY A 573 17.38 39.00 23.91
C GLY A 573 17.53 37.48 23.92
N GLU A 574 16.91 36.80 24.90
CA GLU A 574 16.89 35.34 24.95
C GLU A 574 16.12 34.73 23.77
N LEU A 575 15.02 35.38 23.34
CA LEU A 575 14.27 34.94 22.17
C LEU A 575 15.04 35.12 20.86
N ILE A 576 15.80 36.22 20.70
CA ILE A 576 16.70 36.42 19.55
C ILE A 576 17.76 35.32 19.51
N VAL A 577 18.43 35.08 20.64
CA VAL A 577 19.47 34.04 20.74
C VAL A 577 18.90 32.66 20.43
N GLU A 578 17.70 32.36 20.92
CA GLU A 578 17.08 31.07 20.66
C GLU A 578 16.59 30.91 19.22
N ALA A 579 16.08 31.98 18.61
CA ALA A 579 15.72 32.01 17.21
C ALA A 579 16.93 31.82 16.29
N GLU A 580 18.05 32.49 16.58
CA GLU A 580 19.32 32.25 15.90
C GLU A 580 19.74 30.78 16.04
N ARG A 581 19.78 30.27 17.28
CA ARG A 581 20.18 28.89 17.55
C ARG A 581 19.33 27.89 16.78
N ALA A 582 18.00 28.08 16.76
CA ALA A 582 17.06 27.21 16.07
C ALA A 582 17.34 27.19 14.56
N LEU A 583 17.43 28.36 13.91
CA LEU A 583 17.67 28.42 12.46
C LEU A 583 19.02 27.80 12.09
N ARG A 584 20.08 28.13 12.84
CA ARG A 584 21.44 27.61 12.61
C ARG A 584 21.55 26.10 12.81
N ASP A 585 20.84 25.54 13.79
CA ASP A 585 20.86 24.10 14.07
C ASP A 585 20.00 23.31 13.08
N THR A 586 18.87 23.88 12.67
CA THR A 586 17.90 23.17 11.83
C THR A 586 18.31 23.12 10.36
N TYR A 587 18.84 24.20 9.77
CA TYR A 587 18.92 24.36 8.31
C TYR A 587 20.32 24.65 7.77
N CYS A 588 20.66 24.07 6.61
CA CYS A 588 21.95 24.30 5.95
C CYS A 588 22.14 25.77 5.54
N LEU A 589 21.08 26.42 5.02
CA LEU A 589 21.08 27.83 4.60
C LEU A 589 21.55 28.81 5.69
N PHE A 590 21.32 28.47 6.97
CA PHE A 590 21.54 29.39 8.08
C PHE A 590 22.78 29.05 8.91
N GLU A 591 23.76 28.29 8.42
CA GLU A 591 24.93 27.90 9.22
C GLU A 591 25.69 29.08 9.85
N GLY A 592 25.86 30.16 9.08
CA GLY A 592 26.51 31.41 9.49
C GLY A 592 25.55 32.51 9.95
N PHE A 593 24.25 32.22 10.10
CA PHE A 593 23.23 33.23 10.37
C PHE A 593 23.43 33.87 11.75
N GLN A 594 23.25 35.19 11.82
CA GLN A 594 23.28 35.98 13.04
C GLN A 594 22.00 36.81 13.13
N ALA A 595 21.23 36.63 14.20
CA ALA A 595 19.98 37.35 14.40
C ALA A 595 20.25 38.72 15.03
N GLU A 596 19.61 39.76 14.50
CA GLU A 596 19.81 41.15 14.94
C GLU A 596 18.58 41.72 15.65
N SER A 597 17.39 41.44 15.12
CA SER A 597 16.13 42.01 15.62
C SER A 597 14.92 41.12 15.31
N LEU A 598 13.84 41.36 16.05
CA LEU A 598 12.56 40.67 15.91
C LEU A 598 11.44 41.68 15.68
N ASP A 599 10.47 41.29 14.84
CA ASP A 599 9.20 41.99 14.66
C ASP A 599 8.02 41.00 14.74
N GLY A 600 6.80 41.47 15.00
CA GLY A 600 5.58 40.66 14.81
C GLY A 600 4.63 40.55 15.99
N ILE A 601 5.00 41.01 17.19
CA ILE A 601 4.12 41.05 18.38
C ILE A 601 3.69 42.51 18.64
N ALA A 602 2.44 42.74 19.03
CA ALA A 602 1.91 44.09 19.24
C ALA A 602 2.09 44.55 20.69
N GLY A 603 2.96 45.55 20.96
CA GLY A 603 3.10 46.12 22.30
C GLY A 603 4.25 47.14 22.43
N GLU A 604 4.11 48.11 23.34
CA GLU A 604 5.13 49.16 23.58
C GLU A 604 6.26 48.71 24.53
N LYS A 605 6.13 47.56 25.19
CA LYS A 605 7.13 46.98 26.11
C LYS A 605 7.14 45.45 26.02
N TRP A 606 8.17 44.92 25.37
CA TRP A 606 8.31 43.49 25.06
C TRP A 606 9.14 42.69 26.09
N ASP A 607 9.51 43.29 27.23
CA ASP A 607 10.45 42.67 28.17
C ASP A 607 9.83 42.50 29.57
N PRO A 608 9.63 41.25 30.05
CA PRO A 608 9.73 39.98 29.32
C PRO A 608 8.65 39.83 28.25
N VAL A 609 8.85 38.89 27.32
CA VAL A 609 8.06 38.70 26.07
C VAL A 609 6.55 38.65 26.34
N MET A 610 6.12 37.99 27.42
CA MET A 610 4.70 37.94 27.82
C MET A 610 4.08 39.30 28.16
N LEU A 611 4.84 40.22 28.77
CA LEU A 611 4.32 41.55 29.10
C LEU A 611 4.09 42.41 27.85
N GLY A 612 4.70 42.03 26.72
CA GLY A 612 4.48 42.62 25.41
C GLY A 612 3.23 42.14 24.70
N GLY A 613 2.41 41.27 25.31
CA GLY A 613 1.20 40.73 24.69
C GLY A 613 1.46 39.57 23.73
N ALA A 614 2.63 38.92 23.82
CA ALA A 614 2.94 37.72 23.06
C ALA A 614 2.15 36.52 23.59
N GLU A 615 1.54 35.74 22.71
CA GLU A 615 0.85 34.50 23.03
C GLU A 615 1.58 33.28 22.42
N SER A 616 1.43 32.12 23.04
CA SER A 616 1.92 30.88 22.45
C SER A 616 1.20 30.63 21.12
N GLY A 617 1.96 30.27 20.09
CA GLY A 617 1.48 30.15 18.71
C GLY A 617 1.74 31.37 17.83
N ASP A 618 2.17 32.51 18.41
CA ASP A 618 2.47 33.71 17.64
C ASP A 618 3.59 33.51 16.64
N THR A 619 3.46 34.19 15.50
CA THR A 619 4.49 34.24 14.46
C THR A 619 5.39 35.45 14.65
N ILE A 620 6.67 35.20 14.86
CA ILE A 620 7.72 36.21 15.02
C ILE A 620 8.61 36.21 13.79
N ARG A 621 8.97 37.39 13.34
CA ARG A 621 9.84 37.62 12.20
C ARG A 621 11.24 37.94 12.69
N VAL A 622 12.24 37.22 12.21
CA VAL A 622 13.65 37.43 12.56
C VAL A 622 14.37 38.11 11.41
N HIS A 623 15.04 39.20 11.72
CA HIS A 623 15.97 39.89 10.84
C HIS A 623 17.40 39.55 11.24
N GLY A 624 18.30 39.48 10.25
CA GLY A 624 19.70 39.15 10.48
C GLY A 624 20.49 39.09 9.19
N HIS A 625 21.74 38.63 9.29
CA HIS A 625 22.64 38.44 8.16
C HIS A 625 23.32 37.08 8.22
N GLY A 626 23.99 36.66 7.14
CA GLY A 626 24.75 35.40 7.09
C GLY A 626 23.96 34.18 6.61
N ALA A 627 22.82 34.38 5.93
CA ALA A 627 22.19 33.31 5.15
C ALA A 627 23.03 33.03 3.89
N ASP A 628 23.40 31.76 3.67
CA ASP A 628 24.23 31.35 2.53
C ASP A 628 23.38 31.21 1.27
N MET A 629 23.27 32.28 0.49
CA MET A 629 22.49 32.30 -0.75
C MET A 629 23.16 31.55 -1.91
N GLU A 630 24.43 31.19 -1.77
CA GLU A 630 25.24 30.49 -2.78
C GLU A 630 25.18 28.96 -2.62
N THR A 631 24.72 28.46 -1.47
CA THR A 631 24.59 27.02 -1.22
C THR A 631 23.66 26.33 -2.22
N GLY A 632 24.05 25.13 -2.66
CA GLY A 632 23.17 24.24 -3.43
C GLY A 632 22.03 23.64 -2.58
N LEU A 633 22.06 23.81 -1.26
CA LEU A 633 21.15 23.22 -0.28
C LEU A 633 20.16 24.25 0.29
N ARG A 634 19.68 25.18 -0.53
CA ARG A 634 18.69 26.18 -0.10
C ARG A 634 17.36 25.52 0.22
N CYS A 635 16.73 24.90 -0.78
CA CYS A 635 15.40 24.28 -0.65
C CYS A 635 15.41 22.81 -1.07
N GLN A 636 14.45 22.03 -0.56
CA GLN A 636 14.32 20.59 -0.84
C GLN A 636 14.15 20.25 -2.33
N GLY A 637 13.57 21.16 -3.11
CA GLY A 637 13.44 21.05 -4.56
C GLY A 637 14.72 21.39 -5.33
N GLY A 638 15.84 21.64 -4.65
CA GLY A 638 17.11 22.06 -5.26
C GLY A 638 17.06 23.47 -5.84
N ILE A 639 18.15 23.86 -6.51
CA ILE A 639 18.30 25.17 -7.18
C ILE A 639 17.73 25.19 -8.61
N ASP A 640 17.49 24.01 -9.20
CA ASP A 640 16.99 23.91 -10.57
C ASP A 640 15.55 24.44 -10.64
N ALA A 641 15.34 25.45 -11.48
CA ALA A 641 14.01 25.95 -11.85
C ALA A 641 13.39 25.04 -12.91
N TRP A 642 13.17 23.78 -12.56
CA TRP A 642 12.34 22.89 -13.36
C TRP A 642 10.88 23.35 -13.31
N GLU A 643 10.32 23.65 -14.49
CA GLU A 643 8.96 24.12 -14.66
C GLU A 643 8.05 22.96 -15.07
N VAL A 644 6.97 22.74 -14.33
CA VAL A 644 5.93 21.77 -14.68
C VAL A 644 4.74 22.53 -15.22
N GLN A 645 4.28 22.17 -16.42
CA GLN A 645 3.06 22.75 -17.01
C GLN A 645 2.30 21.65 -17.76
N CYS A 646 1.68 20.76 -16.99
CA CYS A 646 0.96 19.63 -17.57
C CYS A 646 -0.46 20.03 -18.01
N VAL A 647 -1.01 19.36 -19.03
CA VAL A 647 -2.40 19.58 -19.51
C VAL A 647 -3.45 19.25 -18.45
N CYS A 648 -3.12 18.44 -17.45
CA CYS A 648 -3.98 18.22 -16.29
C CYS A 648 -4.04 19.43 -15.35
N GLY A 649 -3.20 20.46 -15.54
CA GLY A 649 -3.10 21.63 -14.67
C GLY A 649 -2.03 21.54 -13.58
N ALA A 650 -1.23 20.47 -13.55
CA ALA A 650 -0.18 20.32 -12.54
C ALA A 650 0.95 21.33 -12.79
N GLN A 651 1.37 22.00 -11.72
CA GLN A 651 2.41 23.03 -11.72
C GLN A 651 3.65 22.66 -10.88
N ASP A 652 3.63 21.49 -10.24
CA ASP A 652 4.76 20.96 -9.45
C ASP A 652 4.73 19.43 -9.50
N ASP A 653 5.85 18.80 -9.17
CA ASP A 653 5.99 17.34 -9.10
C ASP A 653 5.04 16.75 -8.03
N ASP A 654 4.17 15.85 -8.46
CA ASP A 654 3.25 15.08 -7.62
C ASP A 654 3.71 13.62 -7.46
N GLY A 655 4.97 13.33 -7.78
CA GLY A 655 5.56 12.00 -7.70
C GLY A 655 5.00 11.03 -8.74
N GLU A 656 4.36 11.53 -9.80
CA GLU A 656 4.00 10.77 -10.98
C GLU A 656 5.12 10.80 -12.01
N ARG A 657 5.07 9.86 -12.96
CA ARG A 657 6.10 9.79 -14.00
C ARG A 657 6.01 10.99 -14.94
N MET A 658 7.13 11.70 -15.11
CA MET A 658 7.22 12.88 -15.95
C MET A 658 8.24 12.75 -17.09
N VAL A 659 8.09 13.60 -18.09
CA VAL A 659 8.99 13.80 -19.23
C VAL A 659 9.13 15.30 -19.51
N ALA A 660 10.36 15.75 -19.79
CA ALA A 660 10.64 17.13 -20.21
C ALA A 660 10.55 17.23 -21.74
N CYS A 661 9.95 18.31 -22.24
CA CYS A 661 9.97 18.64 -23.66
C CYS A 661 11.37 19.05 -24.12
N ASP A 662 11.90 18.44 -25.19
CA ASP A 662 13.25 18.73 -25.69
C ASP A 662 13.40 20.15 -26.29
N ALA A 663 12.28 20.81 -26.62
CA ALA A 663 12.27 22.18 -27.14
C ALA A 663 12.18 23.26 -26.06
N CYS A 664 11.23 23.17 -25.12
CA CYS A 664 11.01 24.19 -24.09
C CYS A 664 11.48 23.79 -22.67
N ASN A 665 11.96 22.57 -22.47
CA ASN A 665 12.36 22.00 -21.17
C ASN A 665 11.26 21.94 -20.10
N VAL A 666 10.01 22.26 -20.44
CA VAL A 666 8.85 22.15 -19.54
C VAL A 666 8.48 20.67 -19.34
N TRP A 667 8.17 20.32 -18.09
CA TRP A 667 7.84 18.96 -17.67
C TRP A 667 6.34 18.68 -17.76
N HIS A 668 6.01 17.47 -18.20
CA HIS A 668 4.66 16.97 -18.35
C HIS A 668 4.55 15.54 -17.82
N HIS A 669 3.38 15.16 -17.29
CA HIS A 669 3.12 13.76 -16.96
C HIS A 669 3.10 12.90 -18.20
N THR A 670 3.80 11.76 -18.17
CA THR A 670 3.83 10.83 -19.31
C THR A 670 2.43 10.38 -19.69
N ARG A 671 1.59 10.07 -18.70
CA ARG A 671 0.20 9.65 -18.88
C ARG A 671 -0.65 10.71 -19.58
N CYS A 672 -0.46 11.99 -19.25
CA CYS A 672 -1.23 13.09 -19.82
C CYS A 672 -0.85 13.41 -21.27
N VAL A 673 0.35 13.01 -21.70
CA VAL A 673 0.84 13.19 -23.08
C VAL A 673 0.79 11.88 -23.89
N GLY A 674 0.05 10.88 -23.40
CA GLY A 674 -0.20 9.62 -24.11
C GLY A 674 0.90 8.57 -24.01
N ILE A 675 1.92 8.77 -23.16
CA ILE A 675 2.97 7.79 -22.89
C ILE A 675 2.53 6.92 -21.71
N VAL A 676 2.10 5.70 -22.02
CA VAL A 676 1.59 4.70 -21.07
C VAL A 676 2.66 4.32 -20.03
N ASP A 677 2.22 4.01 -18.82
CA ASP A 677 3.09 3.53 -17.75
C ASP A 677 3.83 2.25 -18.18
N GLY A 678 5.17 2.29 -18.11
CA GLY A 678 6.05 1.20 -18.53
C GLY A 678 6.54 1.28 -19.99
N ALA A 679 5.97 2.16 -20.82
CA ALA A 679 6.53 2.43 -22.15
C ALA A 679 7.80 3.28 -22.03
N PRO A 680 8.86 3.03 -22.82
CA PRO A 680 10.03 3.89 -22.85
C PRO A 680 9.64 5.30 -23.31
N VAL A 681 10.29 6.32 -22.74
CA VAL A 681 10.14 7.68 -23.25
C VAL A 681 10.79 7.74 -24.64
N PRO A 682 10.13 8.34 -25.65
CA PRO A 682 10.74 8.54 -26.97
C PRO A 682 12.08 9.28 -26.85
N PRO A 683 13.07 9.01 -27.73
CA PRO A 683 14.35 9.72 -27.72
C PRO A 683 14.24 11.22 -27.96
N LEU A 684 13.18 11.64 -28.64
CA LEU A 684 12.80 13.03 -28.83
C LEU A 684 11.31 13.17 -28.48
N PHE A 685 11.00 14.04 -27.52
CA PHE A 685 9.67 14.37 -27.08
C PHE A 685 9.42 15.88 -27.19
N LEU A 686 8.37 16.24 -27.93
CA LEU A 686 7.87 17.61 -28.02
C LEU A 686 6.50 17.68 -27.36
N CYS A 687 6.27 18.69 -26.52
CA CYS A 687 4.95 18.94 -25.95
C CYS A 687 3.96 19.37 -27.04
N MET A 688 2.66 19.35 -26.72
CA MET A 688 1.61 19.71 -27.69
C MET A 688 1.81 21.12 -28.29
N SER A 689 2.31 22.07 -27.49
CA SER A 689 2.59 23.44 -27.94
C SER A 689 3.79 23.49 -28.89
N CYS A 690 4.91 22.87 -28.53
CA CYS A 690 6.12 22.86 -29.36
C CYS A 690 5.95 22.01 -30.63
N GLY A 691 5.30 20.85 -30.53
CA GLY A 691 4.97 20.01 -31.66
C GLY A 691 3.99 20.71 -32.62
N GLY A 692 2.97 21.37 -32.08
CA GLY A 692 2.03 22.18 -32.86
C GLY A 692 2.71 23.34 -33.59
N ALA A 693 3.61 24.06 -32.91
CA ALA A 693 4.39 25.13 -33.52
C ALA A 693 5.31 24.63 -34.64
N LEU A 694 5.95 23.46 -34.46
CA LEU A 694 6.79 22.85 -35.49
C LEU A 694 5.98 22.44 -36.72
N ILE A 695 4.80 21.84 -36.53
CA ILE A 695 3.90 21.46 -37.63
C ILE A 695 3.38 22.71 -38.35
N ALA A 696 3.02 23.76 -37.62
CA ALA A 696 2.58 25.03 -38.19
C ALA A 696 3.69 25.77 -38.97
N ALA A 697 4.95 25.60 -38.56
CA ALA A 697 6.12 26.17 -39.24
C ALA A 697 6.60 25.33 -40.44
N GLY A 698 6.12 24.09 -40.59
CA GLY A 698 6.49 23.16 -41.66
C GLY A 698 6.45 23.77 -43.08
N PRO A 699 5.37 24.45 -43.48
CA PRO A 699 5.29 25.09 -44.80
C PRO A 699 6.35 26.17 -45.04
N ILE A 700 6.70 26.93 -43.99
CA ILE A 700 7.67 28.04 -44.05
C ILE A 700 9.10 27.48 -44.10
N LEU A 701 9.36 26.38 -43.39
CA LEU A 701 10.65 25.69 -43.41
C LEU A 701 10.92 24.98 -44.74
N ASP A 702 9.90 24.36 -45.35
CA ASP A 702 10.02 23.77 -46.69
C ASP A 702 10.31 24.84 -47.75
N GLU A 703 9.65 26.00 -47.67
CA GLU A 703 9.86 27.13 -48.59
C GLU A 703 11.25 27.80 -48.39
N ALA A 704 11.77 27.83 -47.16
CA ALA A 704 13.12 28.33 -46.85
C ALA A 704 14.24 27.34 -47.23
N LEU A 705 13.96 26.03 -47.28
CA LEU A 705 14.91 24.98 -47.66
C LEU A 705 14.95 24.75 -49.18
N THR A 706 13.94 25.22 -49.93
CA THR A 706 14.01 25.35 -51.39
C THR A 706 14.88 26.54 -51.79
N VAL A 707 16.20 26.40 -51.71
CA VAL A 707 17.14 27.32 -52.38
C VAL A 707 16.89 27.23 -53.89
N PRO A 708 16.63 28.34 -54.62
CA PRO A 708 16.51 28.29 -56.07
C PRO A 708 17.87 27.83 -56.64
N LYS A 709 17.85 26.77 -57.44
CA LYS A 709 19.01 26.39 -58.26
C LYS A 709 19.38 27.61 -59.11
N VAL A 710 20.53 28.19 -58.83
CA VAL A 710 21.16 29.19 -59.70
C VAL A 710 21.48 28.47 -61.02
N GLU A 711 20.98 29.02 -62.12
CA GLU A 711 21.16 28.55 -63.50
C GLU A 711 22.62 28.51 -63.94
#